data_AF-A0A255Z2D1-F1
#
_entry.id   AF-A0A255Z2D1-F1
#
_cell.length_a   1.000
_cell.length_b   1.000
_cell.length_c   1.000
_cell.angle_alpha   90.00
_cell.angle_beta   90.00
_cell.angle_gamma   90.00
#
_symmetry.space_group_name_H-M   'P 1'
#
loop_
_entity.id
_entity.type
_entity.pdbx_description
1 polymer ?
#
loop_
_entity_poly.entity_id
_entity_poly.type
_entity_poly.pdbx_seq_one_letter_code
_entity_poly.pdbx_strand_id
1 'polypeptide(L)'
;MVPLPPPAAPTSSDTVPPIGELLLAKGLMTVAQVERALELQRQWKVPFGDVVISQGMVKARDFYRTLADRFRLPFIDMMAQPPQEGLADKTQMEDYSRLLLLPWKKEGDVVTVATADPGPKAMLFARQTYGPRTRMVVTSKFDIVWTLQRLFEEEFNHLAVHALADMDPSSSARTVVTPGQMLFLYALLSVFLLGLAFAPIGTLIVTNVIMALFYLGNFFLKTILVWFGADAKQVDRKVTDAEVAALNDDDLPTFTVLVPMYKEPEVLPILAAALRRLDYPIAKLDIKLVLEAGDHETINAAKSLGLEGIFEIIRVPASKPQTKPKACNYALRFARGEYLVIFDAEDQPEPDQLKKVVVAFRKASPNTACIQCRLNYFNANENWLTRMFTLDYSLWFDFMLGGLERLNIPIPLGGTSNHFRMDVLTKLHAWDPFNVTEDADLGVRLTQKGYRVGVVNSTTFEEANVSIPNWVRQRSRWIKGYMQTYLVHMRDPIHLYKSVGAGGFWGFQFFIGGTMLSGLLNPIFWGFYLLWLLLGGTWLDPLFPTALLYLSLFNLLAGNGLFTYISIIAPVKRGWTNLAPWGLTVIGYWALMSVAAYKALWQLVKNPFYWEKTQHGLSQTTKQEVAKALASMGQSS
;
A
#
# COMPACT_ATOMS: atom_id res chain seq x y z
N MET A 1 33.59 61.76 29.18
CA MET A 1 32.88 60.69 28.45
C MET A 1 32.42 61.25 27.12
N VAL A 2 33.11 60.89 26.04
CA VAL A 2 32.71 61.24 24.67
C VAL A 2 31.72 60.16 24.21
N PRO A 3 30.56 60.49 23.62
CA PRO A 3 29.63 59.47 23.15
C PRO A 3 30.23 58.72 21.97
N LEU A 4 30.18 57.39 22.01
CA LEU A 4 30.53 56.55 20.86
C LEU A 4 29.56 56.85 19.70
N PRO A 5 30.05 56.88 18.45
CA PRO A 5 29.18 57.08 17.30
C PRO A 5 28.20 55.90 17.15
N PRO A 6 26.99 56.14 16.64
CA PRO A 6 26.04 55.06 16.38
C PRO A 6 26.63 54.07 15.36
N PRO A 7 26.31 52.77 15.49
CA PRO A 7 26.77 51.77 14.53
C PRO A 7 26.30 52.15 13.12
N ALA A 8 27.22 52.09 12.15
CA ALA A 8 26.93 52.34 10.76
C ALA A 8 25.78 51.44 10.30
N ALA A 9 24.81 52.03 9.60
CA ALA A 9 23.75 51.28 8.93
C ALA A 9 24.38 50.23 7.98
N PRO A 10 23.84 49.01 7.90
CA PRO A 10 24.38 47.96 7.04
C PRO A 10 24.43 48.47 5.59
N THR A 11 25.63 48.51 5.04
CA THR A 11 25.88 48.80 3.63
C THR A 11 25.20 47.75 2.76
N SER A 12 24.47 48.19 1.74
CA SER A 12 23.62 47.39 0.84
C SER A 12 24.35 46.43 -0.10
N SER A 13 25.54 45.94 0.27
CA SER A 13 26.38 45.01 -0.51
C SER A 13 26.49 43.60 0.07
N ASP A 14 25.84 43.31 1.20
CA ASP A 14 25.87 42.00 1.88
C ASP A 14 24.64 41.13 1.59
N THR A 15 23.87 41.42 0.54
CA THR A 15 22.80 40.53 0.11
C THR A 15 23.41 39.31 -0.58
N VAL A 16 23.44 38.18 0.13
CA VAL A 16 23.80 36.88 -0.45
C VAL A 16 22.96 36.67 -1.72
N PRO A 17 23.60 36.55 -2.91
CA PRO A 17 22.87 36.51 -4.16
C PRO A 17 21.83 35.37 -4.17
N PRO A 18 20.66 35.58 -4.78
CA PRO A 18 19.69 34.52 -5.01
C PRO A 18 20.34 33.33 -5.70
N ILE A 19 19.95 32.12 -5.32
CA ILE A 19 20.57 30.90 -5.87
C ILE A 19 20.39 30.78 -7.40
N GLY A 20 19.29 31.31 -7.94
CA GLY A 20 19.06 31.37 -9.38
C GLY A 20 20.11 32.18 -10.12
N GLU A 21 20.53 33.33 -9.58
CA GLU A 21 21.59 34.17 -10.17
C GLU A 21 22.94 33.47 -10.15
N LEU A 22 23.25 32.75 -9.07
CA LEU A 22 24.48 31.95 -8.98
C LEU A 22 24.50 30.81 -10.00
N LEU A 23 23.37 30.15 -10.22
CA LEU A 23 23.25 29.09 -11.23
C LEU A 23 23.39 29.65 -12.65
N LEU A 24 22.84 30.84 -12.92
CA LEU A 24 23.04 31.57 -14.19
C LEU A 24 24.51 31.94 -14.40
N ALA A 25 25.15 32.54 -13.38
CA ALA A 25 26.54 32.95 -13.45
C ALA A 25 27.51 31.79 -13.71
N LYS A 26 27.15 30.58 -13.25
CA LYS A 26 27.90 29.34 -13.50
C LYS A 26 27.57 28.66 -14.83
N GLY A 27 26.64 29.20 -15.62
CA GLY A 27 26.18 28.60 -16.88
C GLY A 27 25.42 27.28 -16.69
N LEU A 28 24.89 27.02 -15.48
CA LEU A 28 24.14 25.79 -15.16
C LEU A 28 22.66 25.90 -15.52
N MET A 29 22.16 27.13 -15.70
CA MET A 29 20.80 27.42 -16.15
C MET A 29 20.81 28.58 -17.14
N THR A 30 19.74 28.68 -17.93
CA THR A 30 19.41 29.84 -18.77
C THR A 30 18.45 30.79 -18.06
N VAL A 31 18.38 32.05 -18.51
CA VAL A 31 17.44 33.06 -17.95
C VAL A 31 16.00 32.56 -18.01
N ALA A 32 15.58 32.01 -19.15
CA ALA A 32 14.24 31.44 -19.32
C ALA A 32 13.95 30.29 -18.34
N GLN A 33 14.94 29.42 -18.06
CA GLN A 33 14.77 28.37 -17.06
C GLN A 33 14.62 28.92 -15.64
N VAL A 34 15.36 29.96 -15.27
CA VAL A 34 15.24 30.59 -13.95
C VAL A 34 13.91 31.31 -13.79
N GLU A 35 13.46 32.06 -14.80
CA GLU A 35 12.14 32.71 -14.79
C GLU A 35 11.02 31.68 -14.63
N ARG A 36 11.08 30.60 -15.42
CA ARG A 36 10.13 29.50 -15.30
C ARG A 36 10.17 28.83 -13.93
N ALA A 37 11.36 28.61 -13.37
CA ALA A 37 11.49 28.04 -12.04
C ALA A 37 10.92 28.95 -10.94
N LEU A 38 11.07 30.28 -11.07
CA LEU A 38 10.47 31.26 -10.14
C LEU A 38 8.94 31.33 -10.26
N GLU A 39 8.37 31.16 -11.45
CA GLU A 39 6.93 31.00 -11.65
C GLU A 39 6.41 29.75 -10.93
N LEU A 40 7.01 28.59 -11.20
CA LEU A 40 6.64 27.32 -10.58
C LEU A 40 6.83 27.35 -9.06
N GLN A 41 7.91 28.00 -8.58
CA GLN A 41 8.14 28.21 -7.15
C GLN A 41 6.99 28.95 -6.48
N ARG A 42 6.46 29.99 -7.14
CA ARG A 42 5.31 30.76 -6.65
C ARG A 42 4.02 29.96 -6.74
N GLN A 43 3.77 29.29 -7.87
CA GLN A 43 2.57 28.49 -8.10
C GLN A 43 2.46 27.31 -7.13
N TRP A 44 3.57 26.63 -6.86
CA TRP A 44 3.59 25.42 -6.02
C TRP A 44 3.96 25.72 -4.57
N LYS A 45 4.47 26.93 -4.27
CA LYS A 45 4.91 27.33 -2.92
C LYS A 45 5.92 26.34 -2.32
N VAL A 46 6.91 25.94 -3.11
CA VAL A 46 8.02 25.06 -2.71
C VAL A 46 9.37 25.78 -2.78
N PRO A 47 10.44 25.26 -2.16
CA PRO A 47 11.80 25.79 -2.36
C PRO A 47 12.23 25.77 -3.83
N PHE A 48 12.96 26.81 -4.27
CA PHE A 48 13.49 26.90 -5.64
C PHE A 48 14.32 25.67 -6.05
N GLY A 49 15.10 25.12 -5.10
CA GLY A 49 15.90 23.93 -5.32
C GLY A 49 15.08 22.70 -5.71
N ASP A 50 13.95 22.50 -5.04
CA ASP A 50 13.05 21.38 -5.33
C ASP A 50 12.43 21.51 -6.72
N VAL A 51 12.11 22.73 -7.17
CA VAL A 51 11.63 22.98 -8.54
C VAL A 51 12.67 22.59 -9.57
N VAL A 52 13.89 23.15 -9.49
CA VAL A 52 14.90 22.95 -10.54
C VAL A 52 15.43 21.53 -10.60
N ILE A 53 15.50 20.83 -9.45
CA ILE A 53 15.93 19.43 -9.39
C ILE A 53 14.83 18.51 -9.91
N SER A 54 13.58 18.72 -9.47
CA SER A 54 12.44 17.87 -9.86
C SER A 54 12.08 18.01 -11.34
N GLN A 55 12.28 19.19 -11.93
CA GLN A 55 12.12 19.46 -13.36
C GLN A 55 13.32 19.02 -14.21
N GLY A 56 14.39 18.49 -13.61
CA GLY A 56 15.61 18.12 -14.33
C GLY A 56 16.35 19.32 -14.97
N MET A 57 16.06 20.55 -14.53
CA MET A 57 16.71 21.76 -15.06
C MET A 57 18.17 21.86 -14.65
N VAL A 58 18.52 21.33 -13.47
CA VAL A 58 19.89 21.30 -12.93
C VAL A 58 20.15 19.94 -12.27
N LYS A 59 21.35 19.38 -12.48
CA LYS A 59 21.77 18.18 -11.76
C LYS A 59 21.87 18.47 -10.27
N ALA A 60 21.33 17.59 -9.42
CA ALA A 60 21.29 17.79 -7.98
C ALA A 60 22.67 18.13 -7.36
N ARG A 61 23.74 17.47 -7.80
CA ARG A 61 25.10 17.74 -7.32
C ARG A 61 25.57 19.17 -7.62
N ASP A 62 25.27 19.68 -8.81
CA ASP A 62 25.66 21.03 -9.22
C ASP A 62 24.84 22.09 -8.47
N PHE A 63 23.57 21.78 -8.18
CA PHE A 63 22.74 22.59 -7.29
C PHE A 63 23.32 22.68 -5.88
N TYR A 64 23.62 21.54 -5.23
CA TYR A 64 24.16 21.54 -3.86
C TYR A 64 25.56 22.16 -3.76
N ARG A 65 26.41 22.03 -4.78
CA ARG A 65 27.68 22.78 -4.86
C ARG A 65 27.44 24.29 -4.89
N THR A 66 26.50 24.74 -5.72
CA THR A 66 26.14 26.16 -5.81
C THR A 66 25.49 26.66 -4.52
N LEU A 67 24.72 25.81 -3.83
CA LEU A 67 24.17 26.09 -2.49
C LEU A 67 25.30 26.26 -1.47
N ALA A 68 26.32 25.40 -1.49
CA ALA A 68 27.50 25.51 -0.63
C ALA A 68 28.20 26.86 -0.80
N ASP A 69 28.43 27.26 -2.06
CA ASP A 69 29.04 28.56 -2.39
C ASP A 69 28.20 29.73 -1.89
N ARG A 70 26.87 29.65 -2.03
CA ARG A 70 25.93 30.66 -1.54
C ARG A 70 26.07 30.90 -0.03
N PHE A 71 26.23 29.83 0.75
CA PHE A 71 26.39 29.90 2.20
C PHE A 71 27.86 30.05 2.64
N ARG A 72 28.81 30.14 1.70
CA ARG A 72 30.26 30.13 1.97
C ARG A 72 30.69 28.93 2.82
N LEU A 73 30.06 27.78 2.58
CA LEU A 73 30.36 26.51 3.24
C LEU A 73 31.07 25.56 2.26
N PRO A 74 31.98 24.70 2.74
CA PRO A 74 32.55 23.65 1.90
C PRO A 74 31.47 22.68 1.41
N PHE A 75 31.57 22.25 0.15
CA PHE A 75 30.82 21.10 -0.36
C PHE A 75 31.62 19.82 -0.15
N ILE A 76 30.99 18.78 0.39
CA ILE A 76 31.59 17.45 0.53
C ILE A 76 30.78 16.40 -0.25
N ASP A 77 31.51 15.43 -0.78
CA ASP A 77 30.98 14.22 -1.38
C ASP A 77 31.16 13.07 -0.36
N MET A 78 30.07 12.69 0.30
CA MET A 78 30.14 11.68 1.36
C MET A 78 30.31 10.26 0.81
N MET A 79 30.05 10.07 -0.49
CA MET A 79 30.29 8.80 -1.16
C MET A 79 31.80 8.57 -1.36
N ALA A 80 32.54 9.64 -1.65
CA ALA A 80 34.01 9.60 -1.73
C ALA A 80 34.67 9.70 -0.35
N GLN A 81 34.09 10.45 0.58
CA GLN A 81 34.62 10.69 1.92
C GLN A 81 33.55 10.37 2.99
N PRO A 82 33.39 9.09 3.36
CA PRO A 82 32.35 8.67 4.30
C PRO A 82 32.55 9.31 5.68
N PRO A 83 31.47 9.47 6.47
CA PRO A 83 31.58 9.91 7.86
C PRO A 83 32.49 9.02 8.69
N GLN A 84 33.11 9.64 9.68
CA GLN A 84 33.85 8.96 10.72
C GLN A 84 32.94 7.99 11.49
N GLU A 85 33.39 6.74 11.64
CA GLU A 85 32.66 5.69 12.35
C GLU A 85 32.43 6.05 13.82
N GLY A 86 31.28 5.64 14.35
CA GLY A 86 30.89 5.86 15.75
C GLY A 86 30.50 7.29 16.12
N LEU A 87 30.52 8.24 15.16
CA LEU A 87 30.15 9.64 15.43
C LEU A 87 28.63 9.87 15.40
N ALA A 88 27.91 9.11 14.56
CA ALA A 88 26.47 9.23 14.43
C ALA A 88 25.75 8.45 15.55
N ASP A 89 24.94 9.14 16.33
CA ASP A 89 24.13 8.53 17.39
C ASP A 89 22.81 7.97 16.84
N LYS A 90 22.56 6.67 17.09
CA LYS A 90 21.32 5.99 16.71
C LYS A 90 20.06 6.58 17.37
N THR A 91 20.17 7.24 18.52
CA THR A 91 19.00 7.89 19.15
C THR A 91 18.45 9.07 18.33
N GLN A 92 19.27 9.60 17.41
CA GLN A 92 18.96 10.77 16.59
C GLN A 92 18.61 10.42 15.13
N MET A 93 18.45 9.13 14.78
CA MET A 93 18.22 8.68 13.40
C MET A 93 17.05 9.38 12.71
N GLU A 94 15.94 9.55 13.43
CA GLU A 94 14.75 10.21 12.90
C GLU A 94 15.00 11.69 12.61
N ASP A 95 15.76 12.38 13.48
CA ASP A 95 16.16 13.76 13.27
C ASP A 95 17.13 13.93 12.11
N TYR A 96 18.09 13.02 11.94
CA TYR A 96 19.01 13.04 10.79
C TYR A 96 18.26 12.91 9.45
N SER A 97 17.29 11.98 9.38
CA SER A 97 16.44 11.79 8.18
C SER A 97 15.56 13.02 7.92
N ARG A 98 14.89 13.52 8.97
CA ARG A 98 13.94 14.64 8.88
C ARG A 98 14.59 15.98 8.57
N LEU A 99 15.74 16.27 9.17
CA LEU A 99 16.47 17.52 9.01
C LEU A 99 17.53 17.47 7.90
N LEU A 100 17.69 16.31 7.25
CA LEU A 100 18.69 16.07 6.21
C LEU A 100 20.09 16.53 6.63
N LEU A 101 20.55 16.03 7.77
CA LEU A 101 21.89 16.31 8.30
C LEU A 101 22.48 15.08 9.00
N LEU A 102 23.80 15.01 9.06
CA LEU A 102 24.53 13.92 9.73
C LEU A 102 25.90 14.41 10.21
N PRO A 103 26.39 14.01 11.39
CA PRO A 103 27.75 14.32 11.79
C PRO A 103 28.75 13.59 10.87
N TRP A 104 29.72 14.33 10.36
CA TRP A 104 30.66 13.83 9.35
C TRP A 104 32.04 13.51 9.94
N LYS A 105 32.64 14.43 10.70
CA LYS A 105 33.98 14.23 11.27
C LYS A 105 34.16 15.01 12.58
N LYS A 106 34.96 14.48 13.51
CA LYS A 106 35.37 15.16 14.73
C LYS A 106 36.88 15.39 14.74
N GLU A 107 37.30 16.64 14.94
CA GLU A 107 38.71 17.06 15.04
C GLU A 107 38.90 17.84 16.34
N GLY A 108 39.50 17.20 17.36
CA GLY A 108 39.54 17.75 18.71
C GLY A 108 38.15 17.98 19.28
N ASP A 109 37.85 19.22 19.68
CA ASP A 109 36.53 19.63 20.19
C ASP A 109 35.55 20.09 19.10
N VAL A 110 35.95 20.05 17.82
CA VAL A 110 35.13 20.54 16.71
C VAL A 110 34.45 19.38 16.01
N VAL A 111 33.11 19.39 15.98
CA VAL A 111 32.31 18.45 15.18
C VAL A 111 31.88 19.14 13.90
N THR A 112 32.16 18.51 12.76
CA THR A 112 31.68 18.96 11.45
C THR A 112 30.45 18.16 11.08
N VAL A 113 29.35 18.84 10.78
CA VAL A 113 28.05 18.26 10.40
C VAL A 113 27.78 18.55 8.93
N ALA A 114 27.48 17.50 8.18
CA ALA A 114 27.05 17.60 6.79
C ALA A 114 25.54 17.82 6.71
N THR A 115 25.08 18.72 5.85
CA THR A 115 23.64 19.00 5.65
C THR A 115 23.30 19.24 4.18
N ALA A 116 22.10 18.82 3.76
CA ALA A 116 21.54 19.21 2.46
C ALA A 116 20.73 20.51 2.55
N ASP A 117 20.37 20.94 3.75
CA ASP A 117 19.65 22.18 4.02
C ASP A 117 20.37 22.96 5.13
N PRO A 118 21.29 23.89 4.78
CA PRO A 118 22.03 24.71 5.76
C PRO A 118 21.19 25.81 6.42
N GLY A 119 19.88 25.58 6.60
CA GLY A 119 18.96 26.50 7.24
C GLY A 119 19.08 26.57 8.78
N PRO A 120 18.40 27.54 9.42
CA PRO A 120 18.49 27.77 10.88
C PRO A 120 18.14 26.55 11.73
N LYS A 121 17.20 25.71 11.28
CA LYS A 121 16.79 24.49 12.02
C LYS A 121 17.93 23.47 12.11
N ALA A 122 18.59 23.19 10.98
CA ALA A 122 19.73 22.28 10.94
C ALA A 122 20.89 22.81 11.80
N MET A 123 21.18 24.11 11.70
CA MET A 123 22.22 24.76 12.51
C MET A 123 21.92 24.70 14.01
N LEU A 124 20.66 24.95 14.40
CA LEU A 124 20.24 24.90 15.80
C LEU A 124 20.37 23.49 16.36
N PHE A 125 19.85 22.49 15.65
CA PHE A 125 19.98 21.08 16.03
C PHE A 125 21.46 20.70 16.19
N ALA A 126 22.28 20.99 15.17
CA ALA A 126 23.70 20.64 15.19
C ALA A 126 24.43 21.26 16.40
N ARG A 127 24.14 22.52 16.74
CA ARG A 127 24.73 23.19 17.92
C ARG A 127 24.19 22.67 19.25
N GLN A 128 22.92 22.28 19.32
CA GLN A 128 22.34 21.70 20.53
C GLN A 128 22.90 20.30 20.80
N THR A 129 23.08 19.50 19.74
CA THR A 129 23.54 18.12 19.84
C THR A 129 25.06 18.01 20.04
N TYR A 130 25.86 18.82 19.32
CA TYR A 130 27.33 18.71 19.32
C TYR A 130 28.05 19.91 19.97
N GLY A 131 27.31 20.88 20.47
CA GLY A 131 27.84 22.04 21.19
C GLY A 131 28.21 23.24 20.31
N PRO A 132 28.74 24.32 20.91
CA PRO A 132 28.98 25.59 20.24
C PRO A 132 30.10 25.53 19.19
N ARG A 133 31.01 24.55 19.29
CA ARG A 133 32.13 24.34 18.36
C ARG A 133 31.73 23.44 17.18
N THR A 134 30.56 23.67 16.60
CA THR A 134 30.06 22.89 15.46
C THR A 134 30.30 23.64 14.15
N ARG A 135 30.92 22.97 13.17
CA ARG A 135 31.07 23.45 11.79
C ARG A 135 30.03 22.78 10.89
N MET A 136 29.58 23.50 9.87
CA MET A 136 28.67 22.96 8.86
C MET A 136 29.41 22.79 7.53
N VAL A 137 29.09 21.73 6.82
CA VAL A 137 29.44 21.52 5.42
C VAL A 137 28.19 21.14 4.65
N VAL A 138 28.12 21.51 3.37
CA VAL A 138 26.99 21.16 2.52
C VAL A 138 27.28 19.86 1.77
N THR A 139 26.27 19.01 1.66
CA THR A 139 26.32 17.80 0.86
C THR A 139 25.00 17.61 0.13
N SER A 140 24.88 16.55 -0.67
CA SER A 140 23.62 16.26 -1.35
C SER A 140 22.63 15.54 -0.44
N LYS A 141 21.33 15.72 -0.68
CA LYS A 141 20.30 14.93 0.00
C LYS A 141 20.48 13.43 -0.22
N PHE A 142 20.87 13.04 -1.43
CA PHE A 142 21.19 11.66 -1.77
C PHE A 142 22.32 11.11 -0.88
N ASP A 143 23.40 11.88 -0.70
CA ASP A 143 24.54 11.49 0.13
C ASP A 143 24.12 11.21 1.58
N ILE A 144 23.25 12.05 2.15
CA ILE A 144 22.72 11.86 3.51
C ILE A 144 21.83 10.62 3.60
N VAL A 145 20.81 10.51 2.75
CA VAL A 145 19.85 9.39 2.79
C VAL A 145 20.56 8.06 2.51
N TRP A 146 21.50 8.05 1.58
CA TRP A 146 22.33 6.88 1.30
C TRP A 146 23.22 6.51 2.50
N THR A 147 23.87 7.49 3.11
CA THR A 147 24.75 7.25 4.25
C THR A 147 23.96 6.78 5.47
N LEU A 148 22.75 7.30 5.70
CA LEU A 148 21.85 6.83 6.75
C LEU A 148 21.48 5.35 6.57
N GLN A 149 21.12 4.94 5.35
CA GLN A 149 20.85 3.54 5.02
C GLN A 149 22.03 2.63 5.38
N ARG A 150 23.27 3.10 5.13
CA ARG A 150 24.50 2.34 5.41
C ARG A 150 24.86 2.29 6.90
N LEU A 151 24.76 3.44 7.60
CA LEU A 151 25.18 3.53 9.01
C LEU A 151 24.22 2.85 9.97
N PHE A 152 22.93 2.88 9.67
CA PHE A 152 21.86 2.37 10.53
C PHE A 152 21.10 1.22 9.88
N GLU A 153 21.81 0.43 9.07
CA GLU A 153 21.23 -0.67 8.31
C GLU A 153 20.50 -1.67 9.23
N GLU A 154 21.17 -2.07 10.31
CA GLU A 154 20.65 -3.03 11.29
C GLU A 154 19.44 -2.48 12.04
N GLU A 155 19.49 -1.23 12.51
CA GLU A 155 18.40 -0.61 13.24
C GLU A 155 17.16 -0.41 12.38
N PHE A 156 17.32 0.13 11.17
CA PHE A 156 16.20 0.31 10.25
C PHE A 156 15.61 -1.02 9.81
N ASN A 157 16.45 -2.03 9.58
CA ASN A 157 15.97 -3.36 9.25
C ASN A 157 15.23 -4.03 10.43
N HIS A 158 15.75 -3.91 11.66
CA HIS A 158 15.08 -4.42 12.84
C HIS A 158 13.71 -3.76 13.02
N LEU A 159 13.65 -2.43 12.93
CA LEU A 159 12.39 -1.69 13.02
C LEU A 159 11.42 -2.08 11.90
N ALA A 160 11.90 -2.30 10.68
CA ALA A 160 11.06 -2.69 9.56
C ALA A 160 10.41 -4.07 9.75
N VAL A 161 11.09 -4.99 10.45
CA VAL A 161 10.60 -6.36 10.69
C VAL A 161 9.80 -6.47 11.99
N HIS A 162 10.25 -5.83 13.07
CA HIS A 162 9.80 -6.15 14.43
C HIS A 162 8.97 -5.07 15.12
N ALA A 163 8.92 -3.83 14.61
CA ALA A 163 8.27 -2.73 15.33
C ALA A 163 6.81 -3.04 15.75
N LEU A 164 5.99 -3.58 14.86
CA LEU A 164 4.61 -3.96 15.21
C LEU A 164 4.58 -5.10 16.24
N ALA A 165 5.39 -6.13 16.05
CA ALA A 165 5.42 -7.29 16.95
C ALA A 165 5.93 -6.94 18.36
N ASP A 166 6.82 -5.96 18.47
CA ASP A 166 7.37 -5.52 19.75
C ASP A 166 6.42 -4.56 20.49
N MET A 167 5.74 -3.68 19.75
CA MET A 167 4.89 -2.62 20.33
C MET A 167 3.42 -3.01 20.46
N ASP A 168 2.89 -3.86 19.56
CA ASP A 168 1.53 -4.40 19.60
C ASP A 168 1.52 -5.90 19.20
N PRO A 169 2.09 -6.79 20.04
CA PRO A 169 2.24 -8.22 19.74
C PRO A 169 0.89 -8.91 19.48
N SER A 170 -0.18 -8.41 20.11
CA SER A 170 -1.53 -8.95 19.95
C SER A 170 -2.07 -8.82 18.53
N SER A 171 -1.58 -7.81 17.80
CA SER A 171 -2.00 -7.48 16.44
C SER A 171 -1.03 -7.97 15.35
N SER A 172 0.06 -8.66 15.69
CA SER A 172 1.01 -9.21 14.70
C SER A 172 0.79 -10.71 14.45
N ALA A 173 0.88 -11.11 13.19
CA ALA A 173 0.85 -12.49 12.70
C ALA A 173 2.15 -13.28 12.99
N ARG A 174 3.16 -12.67 13.63
CA ARG A 174 4.39 -13.37 14.07
C ARG A 174 4.08 -14.67 14.84
N THR A 175 2.99 -14.67 15.61
CA THR A 175 2.45 -15.87 16.27
C THR A 175 1.18 -16.34 15.55
N VAL A 176 1.28 -17.20 14.54
CA VAL A 176 0.11 -17.54 13.68
C VAL A 176 -1.10 -18.06 14.48
N VAL A 177 -0.90 -19.00 15.40
CA VAL A 177 -1.95 -19.57 16.25
C VAL A 177 -1.47 -19.55 17.71
N THR A 178 -2.33 -19.12 18.62
CA THR A 178 -2.01 -19.13 20.06
C THR A 178 -2.32 -20.50 20.69
N PRO A 179 -1.72 -20.86 21.84
CA PRO A 179 -2.06 -22.09 22.55
C PRO A 179 -3.55 -22.20 22.91
N GLY A 180 -4.19 -21.07 23.27
CA GLY A 180 -5.63 -21.02 23.55
C GLY A 180 -6.49 -21.33 22.31
N GLN A 181 -6.10 -20.79 21.15
CA GLN A 181 -6.76 -21.12 19.88
C GLN A 181 -6.57 -22.59 19.51
N MET A 182 -5.36 -23.15 19.68
CA MET A 182 -5.12 -24.57 19.45
C MET A 182 -5.96 -25.46 20.36
N LEU A 183 -6.05 -25.13 21.65
CA LEU A 183 -6.91 -25.84 22.59
C LEU A 183 -8.38 -25.78 22.16
N PHE A 184 -8.86 -24.60 21.75
CA PHE A 184 -10.22 -24.43 21.25
C PHE A 184 -10.48 -25.27 20.00
N LEU A 185 -9.57 -25.28 19.03
CA LEU A 185 -9.68 -26.08 17.81
C LEU A 185 -9.69 -27.59 18.12
N TYR A 186 -8.83 -28.05 19.02
CA TYR A 186 -8.84 -29.46 19.45
C TYR A 186 -10.11 -29.82 20.20
N ALA A 187 -10.61 -28.95 21.09
CA ALA A 187 -11.86 -29.17 21.79
C ALA A 187 -13.04 -29.26 20.82
N LEU A 188 -13.12 -28.34 19.85
CA LEU A 188 -14.15 -28.35 18.81
C LEU A 188 -14.10 -29.64 17.97
N LEU A 189 -12.91 -30.05 17.53
CA LEU A 189 -12.71 -31.29 16.79
C LEU A 189 -13.10 -32.51 17.63
N SER A 190 -12.74 -32.53 18.92
CA SER A 190 -13.05 -33.64 19.82
C SER A 190 -14.55 -33.76 20.04
N VAL A 191 -15.25 -32.65 20.28
CA VAL A 191 -16.72 -32.63 20.40
C VAL A 191 -17.38 -33.12 19.11
N PHE A 192 -16.90 -32.68 17.95
CA PHE A 192 -17.42 -33.15 16.66
C PHE A 192 -17.22 -34.66 16.46
N LEU A 193 -16.02 -35.19 16.73
CA LEU A 193 -15.71 -36.61 16.58
C LEU A 193 -16.49 -37.49 17.58
N LEU A 194 -16.61 -37.05 18.84
CA LEU A 194 -17.44 -37.73 19.84
C LEU A 194 -18.92 -37.70 19.43
N GLY A 195 -19.39 -36.58 18.91
CA GLY A 195 -20.73 -36.46 18.34
C GLY A 195 -20.96 -37.45 17.22
N LEU A 196 -20.02 -37.59 16.27
CA LEU A 196 -20.12 -38.58 15.20
C LEU A 196 -20.12 -40.02 15.71
N ALA A 197 -19.37 -40.32 16.78
CA ALA A 197 -19.30 -41.66 17.33
C ALA A 197 -20.56 -42.07 18.10
N PHE A 198 -21.16 -41.15 18.88
CA PHE A 198 -22.28 -41.46 19.78
C PHE A 198 -23.64 -41.01 19.27
N ALA A 199 -23.70 -39.98 18.43
CA ALA A 199 -24.94 -39.39 17.89
C ALA A 199 -24.73 -38.89 16.44
N PRO A 200 -24.41 -39.78 15.48
CA PRO A 200 -24.00 -39.39 14.13
C PRO A 200 -25.02 -38.52 13.40
N ILE A 201 -26.29 -38.94 13.37
CA ILE A 201 -27.36 -38.20 12.68
C ILE A 201 -27.57 -36.82 13.31
N GLY A 202 -27.67 -36.75 14.64
CA GLY A 202 -27.82 -35.48 15.37
C GLY A 202 -26.66 -34.53 15.11
N THR A 203 -25.43 -35.04 15.09
CA THR A 203 -24.22 -34.27 14.81
C THR A 203 -24.21 -33.72 13.38
N LEU A 204 -24.60 -34.53 12.39
CA LEU A 204 -24.74 -34.10 11.01
C LEU A 204 -25.82 -33.03 10.84
N ILE A 205 -26.97 -33.17 11.53
CA ILE A 205 -28.05 -32.17 11.53
C ILE A 205 -27.53 -30.85 12.10
N VAL A 206 -26.92 -30.85 13.29
CA VAL A 206 -26.39 -29.63 13.94
C VAL A 206 -25.34 -28.96 13.05
N THR A 207 -24.43 -29.75 12.48
CA THR A 207 -23.39 -29.23 11.58
C THR A 207 -24.03 -28.57 10.35
N ASN A 208 -25.02 -29.22 9.72
CA ASN A 208 -25.73 -28.68 8.56
C ASN A 208 -26.51 -27.40 8.93
N VAL A 209 -27.16 -27.34 10.09
CA VAL A 209 -27.80 -26.10 10.59
C VAL A 209 -26.77 -24.97 10.73
N ILE A 210 -25.63 -25.21 11.39
CA ILE A 210 -24.58 -24.19 11.57
C ILE A 210 -24.09 -23.69 10.21
N MET A 211 -23.81 -24.59 9.28
CA MET A 211 -23.35 -24.22 7.94
C MET A 211 -24.42 -23.48 7.14
N ALA A 212 -25.68 -23.91 7.20
CA ALA A 212 -26.79 -23.25 6.52
C ALA A 212 -27.03 -21.83 7.06
N LEU A 213 -26.94 -21.61 8.38
CA LEU A 213 -27.02 -20.29 8.97
C LEU A 213 -25.82 -19.41 8.60
N PHE A 214 -24.62 -19.99 8.54
CA PHE A 214 -23.42 -19.29 8.07
C PHE A 214 -23.56 -18.82 6.62
N TYR A 215 -24.00 -19.69 5.70
CA TYR A 215 -24.20 -19.32 4.30
C TYR A 215 -25.30 -18.28 4.15
N LEU A 216 -26.40 -18.42 4.89
CA LEU A 216 -27.49 -17.44 4.90
C LEU A 216 -26.99 -16.06 5.37
N GLY A 217 -26.18 -16.02 6.44
CA GLY A 217 -25.56 -14.79 6.93
C GLY A 217 -24.60 -14.16 5.93
N ASN A 218 -23.72 -14.96 5.29
CA ASN A 218 -22.79 -14.47 4.27
C ASN A 218 -23.54 -13.93 3.04
N PHE A 219 -24.54 -14.66 2.57
CA PHE A 219 -25.45 -14.25 1.52
C PHE A 219 -26.12 -12.90 1.84
N PHE A 220 -26.70 -12.79 3.04
CA PHE A 220 -27.41 -11.59 3.47
C PHE A 220 -26.47 -10.38 3.60
N LEU A 221 -25.31 -10.55 4.21
CA LEU A 221 -24.31 -9.49 4.31
C LEU A 221 -23.91 -8.99 2.92
N LYS A 222 -23.50 -9.88 2.01
CA LYS A 222 -23.05 -9.45 0.68
C LYS A 222 -24.17 -8.76 -0.12
N THR A 223 -25.41 -9.22 0.01
CA THR A 223 -26.58 -8.56 -0.59
C THR A 223 -26.75 -7.14 -0.06
N ILE A 224 -26.66 -6.96 1.26
CA ILE A 224 -26.70 -5.66 1.92
C ILE A 224 -25.56 -4.76 1.43
N LEU A 225 -24.33 -5.26 1.36
CA LEU A 225 -23.18 -4.49 0.91
C LEU A 225 -23.35 -4.00 -0.53
N VAL A 226 -23.79 -4.88 -1.43
CA VAL A 226 -24.06 -4.53 -2.83
C VAL A 226 -25.19 -3.51 -2.93
N TRP A 227 -26.27 -3.68 -2.16
CA TRP A 227 -27.38 -2.72 -2.14
C TRP A 227 -26.93 -1.32 -1.70
N PHE A 228 -26.18 -1.23 -0.61
CA PHE A 228 -25.72 0.04 -0.07
C PHE A 228 -24.61 0.70 -0.90
N GLY A 229 -23.75 -0.08 -1.54
CA GLY A 229 -22.68 0.44 -2.39
C GLY A 229 -23.05 0.63 -3.87
N ALA A 230 -24.23 0.16 -4.30
CA ALA A 230 -24.80 0.52 -5.59
C ALA A 230 -25.22 2.00 -5.68
N ASP A 231 -25.30 2.71 -4.55
CA ASP A 231 -25.67 4.14 -4.49
C ASP A 231 -24.58 5.04 -5.10
N ALA A 232 -24.80 5.41 -6.37
CA ALA A 232 -23.87 6.20 -7.16
C ALA A 232 -23.55 7.59 -6.57
N LYS A 233 -24.44 8.16 -5.74
CA LYS A 233 -24.19 9.48 -5.14
C LYS A 233 -23.09 9.45 -4.09
N GLN A 234 -22.91 8.33 -3.39
CA GLN A 234 -21.92 8.23 -2.32
C GLN A 234 -20.57 7.70 -2.78
N VAL A 235 -20.57 6.73 -3.70
CA VAL A 235 -19.32 6.09 -4.12
C VAL A 235 -18.81 6.69 -5.43
N ASP A 236 -19.65 6.86 -6.46
CA ASP A 236 -19.23 7.26 -7.82
C ASP A 236 -19.10 8.77 -8.03
N ARG A 237 -19.72 9.57 -7.16
CA ARG A 237 -19.71 11.04 -7.23
C ARG A 237 -19.19 11.68 -5.95
N LYS A 238 -18.33 10.97 -5.20
CA LYS A 238 -17.80 11.44 -3.93
C LYS A 238 -16.94 12.68 -4.08
N VAL A 239 -16.11 12.70 -5.13
CA VAL A 239 -15.30 13.83 -5.55
C VAL A 239 -15.63 14.15 -7.01
N THR A 240 -15.94 15.41 -7.28
CA THR A 240 -16.29 15.90 -8.61
C THR A 240 -15.10 16.54 -9.31
N ASP A 241 -15.11 16.55 -10.64
CA ASP A 241 -14.05 17.18 -11.44
C ASP A 241 -13.94 18.69 -11.14
N ALA A 242 -15.07 19.34 -10.81
CA ALA A 242 -15.08 20.74 -10.40
C ALA A 242 -14.34 20.98 -9.07
N GLU A 243 -14.48 20.06 -8.10
CA GLU A 243 -13.74 20.14 -6.84
C GLU A 243 -12.24 19.91 -7.05
N VAL A 244 -11.87 19.01 -7.96
CA VAL A 244 -10.45 18.78 -8.35
C VAL A 244 -9.88 20.02 -9.05
N ALA A 245 -10.62 20.60 -9.99
CA ALA A 245 -10.21 21.81 -10.71
C ALA A 245 -10.14 23.07 -9.82
N ALA A 246 -10.89 23.10 -8.72
CA ALA A 246 -10.86 24.17 -7.74
C ALA A 246 -9.67 24.09 -6.76
N LEU A 247 -8.85 23.03 -6.82
CA LEU A 247 -7.63 22.94 -6.02
C LEU A 247 -6.57 23.89 -6.56
N ASN A 248 -5.97 24.68 -5.66
CA ASN A 248 -4.76 25.41 -5.96
C ASN A 248 -3.53 24.54 -5.67
N ASP A 249 -2.55 24.57 -6.56
CA ASP A 249 -1.34 23.77 -6.42
C ASP A 249 -0.50 24.16 -5.21
N ASP A 250 -0.58 25.39 -4.71
CA ASP A 250 0.14 25.86 -3.52
C ASP A 250 -0.38 25.25 -2.22
N ASP A 251 -1.68 24.94 -2.17
CA ASP A 251 -2.37 24.31 -1.03
C ASP A 251 -2.20 22.78 -1.00
N LEU A 252 -1.65 22.17 -2.05
CA LEU A 252 -1.44 20.72 -2.10
C LEU A 252 -0.28 20.30 -1.17
N PRO A 253 -0.43 19.21 -0.39
CA PRO A 253 0.66 18.71 0.45
C PRO A 253 1.73 17.97 -0.36
N THR A 254 2.88 17.70 0.23
CA THR A 254 3.82 16.71 -0.32
C THR A 254 3.20 15.31 -0.22
N PHE A 255 3.31 14.52 -1.28
CA PHE A 255 2.77 13.17 -1.37
C PHE A 255 3.90 12.16 -1.58
N THR A 256 4.02 11.17 -0.69
CA THR A 256 4.96 10.06 -0.88
C THR A 256 4.32 8.95 -1.69
N VAL A 257 5.02 8.45 -2.70
CA VAL A 257 4.63 7.26 -3.46
C VAL A 257 5.66 6.17 -3.17
N LEU A 258 5.27 5.07 -2.53
CA LEU A 258 6.10 3.89 -2.38
C LEU A 258 5.83 2.91 -3.52
N VAL A 259 6.89 2.47 -4.20
CA VAL A 259 6.80 1.43 -5.23
C VAL A 259 7.76 0.29 -4.90
N PRO A 260 7.30 -0.74 -4.18
CA PRO A 260 8.09 -1.95 -3.94
C PRO A 260 8.20 -2.79 -5.20
N MET A 261 9.43 -3.17 -5.57
CA MET A 261 9.71 -4.02 -6.72
C MET A 261 10.78 -5.04 -6.39
N TYR A 262 10.65 -6.24 -6.95
CA TYR A 262 11.64 -7.30 -6.76
C TYR A 262 11.69 -8.24 -7.95
N LYS A 263 12.80 -8.27 -8.69
CA LYS A 263 13.04 -9.09 -9.88
C LYS A 263 12.02 -8.86 -11.00
N GLU A 264 11.77 -7.60 -11.33
CA GLU A 264 10.83 -7.15 -12.38
C GLU A 264 11.39 -5.91 -13.10
N PRO A 265 12.57 -5.99 -13.74
CA PRO A 265 13.14 -4.86 -14.48
C PRO A 265 12.26 -4.43 -15.67
N GLU A 266 11.54 -5.37 -16.29
CA GLU A 266 10.72 -5.15 -17.48
C GLU A 266 9.53 -4.19 -17.29
N VAL A 267 8.99 -4.05 -16.08
CA VAL A 267 7.83 -3.18 -15.81
C VAL A 267 8.22 -1.74 -15.47
N LEU A 268 9.50 -1.50 -15.14
CA LEU A 268 10.01 -0.17 -14.76
C LEU A 268 9.66 0.95 -15.77
N PRO A 269 9.76 0.76 -17.10
CA PRO A 269 9.39 1.81 -18.05
C PRO A 269 7.91 2.19 -17.99
N ILE A 270 7.01 1.20 -17.86
CA ILE A 270 5.56 1.45 -17.73
C ILE A 270 5.29 2.18 -16.41
N LEU A 271 5.91 1.73 -15.31
CA LEU A 271 5.78 2.36 -14.00
C LEU A 271 6.19 3.83 -14.06
N ALA A 272 7.39 4.12 -14.55
CA ALA A 272 7.90 5.49 -14.64
C ALA A 272 6.99 6.36 -15.52
N ALA A 273 6.49 5.81 -16.64
CA ALA A 273 5.53 6.51 -17.50
C ALA A 273 4.20 6.77 -16.77
N ALA A 274 3.68 5.82 -15.99
CA ALA A 274 2.44 5.98 -15.23
C ALA A 274 2.57 7.05 -14.15
N LEU A 275 3.67 7.05 -13.38
CA LEU A 275 3.89 8.03 -12.33
C LEU A 275 4.14 9.45 -12.86
N ARG A 276 4.76 9.59 -14.03
CA ARG A 276 4.91 10.89 -14.71
C ARG A 276 3.59 11.48 -15.21
N ARG A 277 2.55 10.65 -15.40
CA ARG A 277 1.22 11.12 -15.81
C ARG A 277 0.36 11.64 -14.67
N LEU A 278 0.79 11.47 -13.42
CA LEU A 278 0.05 11.99 -12.28
C LEU A 278 -0.06 13.52 -12.39
N ASP A 279 -1.29 14.03 -12.39
CA ASP A 279 -1.61 15.44 -12.33
C ASP A 279 -1.40 15.96 -10.90
N TYR A 280 -0.14 16.22 -10.58
CA TYR A 280 0.28 16.76 -9.30
C TYR A 280 1.55 17.62 -9.47
N PRO A 281 1.75 18.68 -8.66
CA PRO A 281 3.00 19.44 -8.68
C PRO A 281 4.21 18.53 -8.50
N ILE A 282 5.07 18.44 -9.51
CA ILE A 282 6.18 17.48 -9.57
C ILE A 282 7.14 17.67 -8.38
N ALA A 283 7.38 18.91 -7.95
CA ALA A 283 8.21 19.21 -6.77
C ALA A 283 7.59 18.77 -5.42
N LYS A 284 6.30 18.41 -5.41
CA LYS A 284 5.58 17.88 -4.24
C LYS A 284 5.40 16.37 -4.28
N LEU A 285 5.93 15.69 -5.30
CA LEU A 285 5.98 14.23 -5.37
C LEU A 285 7.29 13.71 -4.75
N ASP A 286 7.17 12.74 -3.86
CA ASP A 286 8.29 12.01 -3.27
C ASP A 286 8.18 10.52 -3.63
N ILE A 287 8.78 10.11 -4.75
CA ILE A 287 8.65 8.75 -5.27
C ILE A 287 9.82 7.90 -4.78
N LYS A 288 9.51 6.83 -4.03
CA LYS A 288 10.48 5.85 -3.55
C LYS A 288 10.39 4.57 -4.37
N LEU A 289 11.43 4.28 -5.13
CA LEU A 289 11.61 2.95 -5.73
C LEU A 289 12.26 2.06 -4.69
N VAL A 290 11.49 1.13 -4.13
CA VAL A 290 11.91 0.30 -3.01
C VAL A 290 12.39 -1.04 -3.54
N LEU A 291 13.72 -1.22 -3.58
CA LEU A 291 14.38 -2.34 -4.24
C LEU A 291 15.19 -3.16 -3.23
N GLU A 292 15.08 -4.48 -3.29
CA GLU A 292 15.93 -5.38 -2.48
C GLU A 292 17.40 -5.21 -2.88
N ALA A 293 18.31 -5.08 -1.91
CA ALA A 293 19.72 -4.77 -2.17
C ALA A 293 20.43 -5.81 -3.05
N GLY A 294 19.98 -7.07 -3.01
CA GLY A 294 20.49 -8.17 -3.84
C GLY A 294 19.91 -8.23 -5.26
N ASP A 295 18.92 -7.39 -5.58
CA ASP A 295 18.30 -7.33 -6.91
C ASP A 295 19.06 -6.36 -7.84
N HIS A 296 20.28 -6.77 -8.18
CA HIS A 296 21.17 -5.96 -9.00
C HIS A 296 20.61 -5.68 -10.39
N GLU A 297 19.81 -6.58 -10.95
CA GLU A 297 19.19 -6.45 -12.26
C GLU A 297 18.21 -5.26 -12.28
N THR A 298 17.22 -5.26 -11.39
CA THR A 298 16.23 -4.16 -11.29
C THR A 298 16.89 -2.84 -10.88
N ILE A 299 17.88 -2.86 -9.98
CA ILE A 299 18.62 -1.67 -9.58
C ILE A 299 19.38 -1.06 -10.77
N ASN A 300 20.03 -1.88 -11.60
CA ASN A 300 20.77 -1.39 -12.77
C ASN A 300 19.82 -0.87 -13.85
N ALA A 301 18.67 -1.53 -14.05
CA ALA A 301 17.62 -1.04 -14.94
C ALA A 301 17.09 0.33 -14.48
N ALA A 302 16.77 0.49 -13.20
CA ALA A 302 16.30 1.77 -12.65
C ALA A 302 17.32 2.90 -12.81
N LYS A 303 18.61 2.61 -12.62
CA LYS A 303 19.70 3.57 -12.85
C LYS A 303 19.83 3.97 -14.32
N SER A 304 19.63 3.02 -15.23
CA SER A 304 19.78 3.22 -16.67
C SER A 304 18.63 4.02 -17.30
N LEU A 305 17.47 4.09 -16.62
CA LEU A 305 16.31 4.86 -17.06
C LEU A 305 16.48 6.39 -16.96
N GLY A 306 17.54 6.88 -16.33
CA GLY A 306 17.80 8.32 -16.22
C GLY A 306 16.68 9.06 -15.48
N LEU A 307 16.15 8.46 -14.42
CA LEU A 307 15.03 8.99 -13.65
C LEU A 307 15.31 10.40 -13.09
N GLU A 308 14.28 11.23 -13.08
CA GLU A 308 14.32 12.60 -12.60
C GLU A 308 14.50 12.67 -11.08
N GLY A 309 14.82 13.86 -10.55
CA GLY A 309 15.10 14.05 -9.12
C GLY A 309 13.93 13.81 -8.16
N ILE A 310 12.75 13.45 -8.66
CA ILE A 310 11.59 13.00 -7.87
C ILE A 310 11.67 11.52 -7.49
N PHE A 311 12.48 10.73 -8.20
CA PHE A 311 12.67 9.30 -7.93
C PHE A 311 13.87 9.08 -7.03
N GLU A 312 13.66 8.35 -5.94
CA GLU A 312 14.70 7.99 -4.98
C GLU A 312 14.74 6.47 -4.81
N ILE A 313 15.90 5.86 -5.09
CA ILE A 313 16.08 4.41 -4.89
C ILE A 313 16.39 4.16 -3.42
N ILE A 314 15.52 3.40 -2.76
CA ILE A 314 15.74 2.88 -1.40
C ILE A 314 16.17 1.42 -1.52
N ARG A 315 17.34 1.10 -0.96
CA ARG A 315 17.87 -0.27 -0.98
C ARG A 315 17.54 -0.98 0.31
N VAL A 316 16.65 -1.96 0.22
CA VAL A 316 16.22 -2.76 1.36
C VAL A 316 17.26 -3.85 1.65
N PRO A 317 17.86 -3.90 2.84
CA PRO A 317 18.84 -4.93 3.21
C PRO A 317 18.22 -6.32 3.18
N ALA A 318 19.02 -7.36 2.88
CA ALA A 318 18.52 -8.72 2.88
C ALA A 318 18.21 -9.20 4.31
N SER A 319 16.97 -9.60 4.58
CA SER A 319 16.57 -10.17 5.87
C SER A 319 15.26 -10.94 5.75
N LYS A 320 14.94 -11.77 6.76
CA LYS A 320 13.68 -12.54 6.82
C LYS A 320 12.68 -11.88 7.78
N PRO A 321 11.38 -11.88 7.45
CA PRO A 321 10.79 -12.33 6.19
C PRO A 321 11.10 -11.33 5.05
N GLN A 322 11.35 -11.85 3.85
CA GLN A 322 11.57 -11.03 2.66
C GLN A 322 10.23 -10.79 1.96
N THR A 323 9.54 -9.72 2.37
CA THR A 323 8.15 -9.44 1.99
C THR A 323 7.94 -7.97 1.63
N LYS A 324 6.90 -7.69 0.83
CA LYS A 324 6.44 -6.33 0.49
C LYS A 324 6.24 -5.43 1.73
N PRO A 325 5.52 -5.85 2.80
CA PRO A 325 5.38 -5.04 4.02
C PRO A 325 6.70 -4.62 4.66
N LYS A 326 7.67 -5.53 4.76
CA LYS A 326 9.00 -5.21 5.30
C LYS A 326 9.70 -4.15 4.47
N ALA A 327 9.70 -4.31 3.14
CA ALA A 327 10.31 -3.35 2.22
C ALA A 327 9.67 -1.96 2.37
N CYS A 328 8.33 -1.90 2.43
CA CYS A 328 7.59 -0.66 2.64
C CYS A 328 7.88 -0.02 4.02
N ASN A 329 7.94 -0.82 5.09
CA ASN A 329 8.28 -0.33 6.43
C ASN A 329 9.70 0.26 6.50
N TYR A 330 10.66 -0.34 5.77
CA TYR A 330 12.01 0.20 5.66
C TYR A 330 12.01 1.55 4.93
N ALA A 331 11.33 1.62 3.78
CA ALA A 331 11.24 2.84 2.98
C ALA A 331 10.46 3.98 3.66
N LEU A 332 9.49 3.65 4.52
CA LEU A 332 8.69 4.61 5.28
C LEU A 332 9.56 5.60 6.07
N ARG A 333 10.75 5.18 6.53
CA ARG A 333 11.70 6.01 7.30
C ARG A 333 12.30 7.17 6.51
N PHE A 334 12.18 7.12 5.18
CA PHE A 334 12.70 8.13 4.25
C PHE A 334 11.58 8.91 3.55
N ALA A 335 10.32 8.61 3.87
CA ALA A 335 9.14 9.27 3.32
C ALA A 335 8.98 10.69 3.88
N ARG A 336 8.59 11.66 3.03
CA ARG A 336 8.48 13.07 3.42
C ARG A 336 7.07 13.66 3.31
N GLY A 337 6.17 12.95 2.64
CA GLY A 337 4.80 13.39 2.42
C GLY A 337 3.93 13.41 3.68
N GLU A 338 2.94 14.30 3.67
CA GLU A 338 1.83 14.28 4.63
C GLU A 338 0.94 13.05 4.38
N TYR A 339 0.76 12.73 3.09
CA TYR A 339 0.09 11.53 2.62
C TYR A 339 1.08 10.56 1.99
N LEU A 340 0.76 9.27 2.06
CA LEU A 340 1.52 8.20 1.44
C LEU A 340 0.60 7.24 0.70
N VAL A 341 0.99 6.86 -0.52
CA VAL A 341 0.35 5.78 -1.28
C VAL A 341 1.35 4.68 -1.60
N ILE A 342 0.87 3.43 -1.64
CA ILE A 342 1.60 2.32 -2.25
C ILE A 342 1.03 2.09 -3.64
N PHE A 343 1.91 2.00 -4.64
CA PHE A 343 1.60 1.44 -5.95
C PHE A 343 2.44 0.19 -6.20
N ASP A 344 1.83 -0.83 -6.78
CA ASP A 344 2.55 -1.97 -7.33
C ASP A 344 3.24 -1.58 -8.65
N ALA A 345 4.20 -2.39 -9.09
CA ALA A 345 5.11 -2.05 -10.17
C ALA A 345 4.41 -1.91 -11.53
N GLU A 346 3.29 -2.57 -11.71
CA GLU A 346 2.47 -2.58 -12.93
C GLU A 346 1.29 -1.60 -12.89
N ASP A 347 1.11 -0.90 -11.77
CA ASP A 347 -0.06 -0.07 -11.54
C ASP A 347 -0.14 1.14 -12.48
N GLN A 348 -1.35 1.40 -12.96
CA GLN A 348 -1.70 2.56 -13.75
C GLN A 348 -2.82 3.34 -13.06
N PRO A 349 -2.50 4.19 -12.07
CA PRO A 349 -3.48 5.08 -11.46
C PRO A 349 -4.00 6.10 -12.49
N GLU A 350 -5.26 6.50 -12.34
CA GLU A 350 -5.79 7.66 -13.07
C GLU A 350 -4.97 8.93 -12.75
N PRO A 351 -4.72 9.82 -13.73
CA PRO A 351 -3.87 11.01 -13.55
C PRO A 351 -4.25 11.88 -12.35
N ASP A 352 -5.54 12.11 -12.11
CA ASP A 352 -6.04 13.02 -11.08
C ASP A 352 -6.23 12.36 -9.70
N GLN A 353 -5.81 11.10 -9.54
CA GLN A 353 -6.09 10.29 -8.34
C GLN A 353 -5.59 10.95 -7.05
N LEU A 354 -4.37 11.50 -7.04
CA LEU A 354 -3.81 12.14 -5.85
C LEU A 354 -4.62 13.38 -5.44
N LYS A 355 -5.02 14.21 -6.41
CA LYS A 355 -5.88 15.38 -6.15
C LYS A 355 -7.25 14.95 -5.63
N LYS A 356 -7.86 13.92 -6.22
CA LYS A 356 -9.13 13.35 -5.72
C LYS A 356 -9.02 12.88 -4.28
N VAL A 357 -7.92 12.22 -3.93
CA VAL A 357 -7.65 11.76 -2.55
C VAL A 357 -7.50 12.94 -1.58
N VAL A 358 -6.80 14.01 -1.97
CA VAL A 358 -6.69 15.23 -1.16
C VAL A 358 -8.08 15.81 -0.89
N VAL A 359 -8.93 15.93 -1.90
CA VAL A 359 -10.34 16.37 -1.71
C VAL A 359 -11.10 15.42 -0.79
N ALA A 360 -10.94 14.10 -0.98
CA ALA A 360 -11.61 13.10 -0.15
C ALA A 360 -11.22 13.22 1.33
N PHE A 361 -9.93 13.38 1.66
CA PHE A 361 -9.48 13.61 3.03
C PHE A 361 -10.03 14.92 3.61
N ARG A 362 -10.02 16.02 2.83
CA ARG A 362 -10.55 17.32 3.28
C ARG A 362 -12.06 17.27 3.60
N LYS A 363 -12.81 16.40 2.91
CA LYS A 363 -14.26 16.20 3.14
C LYS A 363 -14.57 15.16 4.22
N ALA A 364 -13.64 14.26 4.51
CA ALA A 364 -13.86 13.14 5.41
C ALA A 364 -13.80 13.56 6.89
N SER A 365 -14.24 12.68 7.78
CA SER A 365 -14.11 12.93 9.23
C SER A 365 -12.64 12.98 9.64
N PRO A 366 -12.26 13.76 10.67
CA PRO A 366 -10.86 13.90 11.09
C PRO A 366 -10.16 12.59 11.47
N ASN A 367 -10.92 11.56 11.86
CA ASN A 367 -10.40 10.21 12.16
C ASN A 367 -10.32 9.29 10.94
N THR A 368 -10.53 9.80 9.72
CA THR A 368 -10.28 9.03 8.49
C THR A 368 -8.78 8.96 8.25
N ALA A 369 -8.24 7.75 8.31
CA ALA A 369 -6.81 7.48 8.26
C ALA A 369 -6.33 7.01 6.89
N CYS A 370 -7.21 6.37 6.13
CA CYS A 370 -6.91 5.82 4.83
C CYS A 370 -8.05 6.10 3.85
N ILE A 371 -7.71 6.41 2.60
CA ILE A 371 -8.63 6.45 1.47
C ILE A 371 -8.21 5.34 0.49
N GLN A 372 -9.12 4.40 0.24
CA GLN A 372 -8.96 3.33 -0.74
C GLN A 372 -9.51 3.79 -2.10
N CYS A 373 -8.69 3.72 -3.15
CA CYS A 373 -9.19 3.83 -4.51
C CYS A 373 -9.70 2.48 -5.03
N ARG A 374 -10.47 2.51 -6.11
CA ARG A 374 -10.96 1.30 -6.76
C ARG A 374 -9.85 0.67 -7.58
N LEU A 375 -9.90 -0.65 -7.70
CA LEU A 375 -8.96 -1.40 -8.53
C LEU A 375 -9.74 -2.09 -9.65
N ASN A 376 -9.15 -2.14 -10.84
CA ASN A 376 -9.65 -2.94 -11.94
C ASN A 376 -8.51 -3.28 -12.91
N TYR A 377 -8.80 -3.94 -14.03
CA TYR A 377 -7.76 -4.48 -14.92
C TYR A 377 -7.77 -3.85 -16.29
N PHE A 378 -6.59 -3.53 -16.82
CA PHE A 378 -6.47 -3.00 -18.19
C PHE A 378 -6.58 -4.10 -19.27
N ASN A 379 -6.28 -5.36 -18.94
CA ASN A 379 -6.35 -6.51 -19.86
C ASN A 379 -7.64 -7.36 -19.70
N ALA A 380 -8.75 -6.73 -19.32
CA ALA A 380 -10.02 -7.38 -18.98
C ALA A 380 -10.59 -8.36 -20.04
N ASN A 381 -10.24 -8.17 -21.33
CA ASN A 381 -10.77 -8.95 -22.45
C ASN A 381 -9.82 -10.04 -22.99
N GLU A 382 -8.64 -10.24 -22.39
CA GLU A 382 -7.58 -11.07 -22.96
C GLU A 382 -7.95 -12.56 -23.01
N ASN A 383 -8.48 -13.11 -21.91
CA ASN A 383 -8.95 -14.50 -21.86
C ASN A 383 -10.06 -14.71 -20.82
N TRP A 384 -10.60 -15.93 -20.70
CA TRP A 384 -11.67 -16.22 -19.74
C TRP A 384 -11.30 -15.83 -18.31
N LEU A 385 -10.07 -16.12 -17.88
CA LEU A 385 -9.61 -15.83 -16.52
C LEU A 385 -9.57 -14.32 -16.24
N THR A 386 -9.04 -13.51 -17.17
CA THR A 386 -9.01 -12.04 -17.04
C THR A 386 -10.41 -11.44 -16.95
N ARG A 387 -11.40 -12.03 -17.65
CA ARG A 387 -12.80 -11.62 -17.54
C ARG A 387 -13.34 -11.93 -16.14
N MET A 388 -13.09 -13.13 -15.61
CA MET A 388 -13.52 -13.50 -14.26
C MET A 388 -12.93 -12.58 -13.19
N PHE A 389 -11.65 -12.24 -13.30
CA PHE A 389 -11.01 -11.22 -12.46
C PHE A 389 -11.73 -9.89 -12.49
N THR A 390 -12.02 -9.41 -13.69
CA THR A 390 -12.67 -8.12 -13.91
C THR A 390 -14.06 -8.10 -13.27
N LEU A 391 -14.83 -9.19 -13.38
CA LEU A 391 -16.13 -9.32 -12.72
C LEU A 391 -16.00 -9.32 -11.20
N ASP A 392 -15.03 -10.07 -10.66
CA ASP A 392 -14.75 -10.16 -9.22
C ASP A 392 -14.34 -8.81 -8.62
N TYR A 393 -13.42 -8.09 -9.28
CA TYR A 393 -13.00 -6.75 -8.86
C TYR A 393 -14.09 -5.70 -9.02
N SER A 394 -14.92 -5.79 -10.07
CA SER A 394 -16.05 -4.87 -10.23
C SER A 394 -17.06 -5.06 -9.09
N LEU A 395 -17.37 -6.31 -8.73
CA LEU A 395 -18.20 -6.61 -7.56
C LEU A 395 -17.56 -6.10 -6.26
N TRP A 396 -16.27 -6.35 -6.08
CA TRP A 396 -15.55 -5.97 -4.87
C TRP A 396 -15.43 -4.46 -4.69
N PHE A 397 -14.79 -3.77 -5.64
CA PHE A 397 -14.42 -2.36 -5.54
C PHE A 397 -15.56 -1.39 -5.94
N ASP A 398 -16.43 -1.76 -6.87
CA ASP A 398 -17.49 -0.84 -7.33
C ASP A 398 -18.79 -1.00 -6.55
N PHE A 399 -19.04 -2.16 -5.93
CA PHE A 399 -20.26 -2.42 -5.16
C PHE A 399 -20.00 -2.66 -3.68
N MET A 400 -19.25 -3.70 -3.30
CA MET A 400 -19.17 -4.08 -1.88
C MET A 400 -18.40 -3.07 -1.02
N LEU A 401 -17.34 -2.45 -1.55
CA LEU A 401 -16.45 -1.56 -0.80
C LEU A 401 -17.18 -0.31 -0.26
N GLY A 402 -18.02 0.32 -1.08
CA GLY A 402 -18.85 1.46 -0.64
C GLY A 402 -19.90 1.06 0.39
N GLY A 403 -20.42 -0.17 0.31
CA GLY A 403 -21.30 -0.74 1.33
C GLY A 403 -20.62 -0.91 2.68
N LEU A 404 -19.35 -1.36 2.69
CA LEU A 404 -18.56 -1.50 3.91
C LEU A 404 -18.30 -0.13 4.57
N GLU A 405 -17.91 0.87 3.78
CA GLU A 405 -17.72 2.26 4.27
C GLU A 405 -19.01 2.79 4.92
N ARG A 406 -20.14 2.66 4.22
CA ARG A 406 -21.43 3.20 4.68
C ARG A 406 -21.92 2.54 5.97
N LEU A 407 -21.65 1.25 6.15
CA LEU A 407 -22.05 0.49 7.33
C LEU A 407 -21.03 0.54 8.47
N ASN A 408 -19.92 1.28 8.30
CA ASN A 408 -18.80 1.32 9.24
C ASN A 408 -18.26 -0.09 9.58
N ILE A 409 -18.28 -0.99 8.60
CA ILE A 409 -17.67 -2.31 8.74
C ILE A 409 -16.18 -2.19 8.42
N PRO A 410 -15.28 -2.88 9.16
CA PRO A 410 -13.86 -2.90 8.83
C PRO A 410 -13.64 -3.22 7.34
N ILE A 411 -12.95 -2.31 6.65
CA ILE A 411 -12.59 -2.48 5.25
C ILE A 411 -11.25 -3.20 5.19
N PRO A 412 -11.17 -4.45 4.70
CA PRO A 412 -9.89 -5.00 4.30
C PRO A 412 -9.40 -4.19 3.11
N LEU A 413 -8.27 -3.51 3.28
CA LEU A 413 -7.67 -2.70 2.21
C LEU A 413 -7.28 -3.60 1.04
N GLY A 414 -7.30 -3.04 -0.18
CA GLY A 414 -6.73 -3.70 -1.34
C GLY A 414 -5.20 -3.71 -1.29
N GLY A 415 -4.54 -4.47 -2.17
CA GLY A 415 -3.08 -4.59 -2.18
C GLY A 415 -2.34 -3.33 -2.62
N THR A 416 -3.05 -2.37 -3.20
CA THR A 416 -2.49 -1.15 -3.75
C THR A 416 -3.51 0.00 -3.71
N SER A 417 -3.02 1.21 -4.02
CA SER A 417 -3.79 2.45 -4.06
C SER A 417 -4.55 2.74 -2.75
N ASN A 418 -3.88 2.40 -1.64
CA ASN A 418 -4.28 2.80 -0.30
C ASN A 418 -3.52 4.08 0.05
N HIS A 419 -4.25 5.16 0.29
CA HIS A 419 -3.67 6.47 0.57
C HIS A 419 -3.82 6.75 2.05
N PHE A 420 -2.71 6.83 2.77
CA PHE A 420 -2.67 6.96 4.22
C PHE A 420 -2.28 8.37 4.65
N ARG A 421 -2.82 8.80 5.78
CA ARG A 421 -2.18 9.86 6.56
C ARG A 421 -0.92 9.32 7.23
N MET A 422 0.21 10.00 7.01
CA MET A 422 1.53 9.55 7.48
C MET A 422 1.60 9.42 9.01
N ASP A 423 1.01 10.38 9.73
CA ASP A 423 0.97 10.41 11.19
C ASP A 423 0.24 9.19 11.77
N VAL A 424 -0.89 8.82 11.17
CA VAL A 424 -1.68 7.66 11.60
C VAL A 424 -0.96 6.35 11.26
N LEU A 425 -0.45 6.21 10.03
CA LEU A 425 0.26 5.00 9.61
C LEU A 425 1.48 4.71 10.50
N THR A 426 2.26 5.75 10.81
CA THR A 426 3.42 5.66 11.70
C THR A 426 3.00 5.25 13.12
N LYS A 427 1.93 5.85 13.64
CA LYS A 427 1.38 5.53 14.97
C LYS A 427 0.88 4.09 15.09
N LEU A 428 0.43 3.47 14.00
CA LEU A 428 0.01 2.07 13.96
C LEU A 428 1.17 1.09 13.67
N HIS A 429 2.41 1.57 13.64
CA HIS A 429 3.60 0.77 13.29
C HIS A 429 3.48 0.13 11.90
N ALA A 430 2.81 0.82 10.98
CA ALA A 430 2.69 0.49 9.57
C ALA A 430 2.16 -0.94 9.30
N TRP A 431 2.76 -1.67 8.36
CA TRP A 431 2.29 -2.99 7.90
C TRP A 431 2.94 -4.12 8.68
N ASP A 432 2.23 -5.24 8.86
CA ASP A 432 2.77 -6.43 9.53
C ASP A 432 3.64 -7.28 8.58
N PRO A 433 4.96 -7.41 8.81
CA PRO A 433 5.84 -8.17 7.91
C PRO A 433 5.55 -9.67 7.86
N PHE A 434 4.82 -10.19 8.86
CA PHE A 434 4.48 -11.61 9.01
C PHE A 434 3.11 -11.98 8.42
N ASN A 435 2.33 -11.01 7.95
CA ASN A 435 1.06 -11.25 7.30
C ASN A 435 1.21 -11.15 5.78
N VAL A 436 0.75 -12.16 5.04
CA VAL A 436 0.84 -12.15 3.55
C VAL A 436 -0.29 -11.35 2.87
N THR A 437 -1.22 -10.82 3.66
CA THR A 437 -2.20 -9.77 3.30
C THR A 437 -2.16 -8.69 4.39
N GLU A 438 -1.04 -7.98 4.44
CA GLU A 438 -0.76 -6.90 5.38
C GLU A 438 -1.74 -5.72 5.28
N ASP A 439 -2.32 -5.55 4.10
CA ASP A 439 -3.31 -4.56 3.70
C ASP A 439 -4.65 -4.79 4.42
N ALA A 440 -5.18 -6.00 4.28
CA ALA A 440 -6.41 -6.43 4.91
C ALA A 440 -6.30 -6.36 6.44
N ASP A 441 -5.15 -6.77 6.99
CA ASP A 441 -4.85 -6.65 8.41
C ASP A 441 -4.82 -5.19 8.89
N LEU A 442 -4.11 -4.30 8.18
CA LEU A 442 -4.03 -2.89 8.53
C LEU A 442 -5.42 -2.23 8.53
N GLY A 443 -6.29 -2.60 7.58
CA GLY A 443 -7.69 -2.13 7.56
C GLY A 443 -8.49 -2.48 8.82
N VAL A 444 -8.30 -3.70 9.35
CA VAL A 444 -8.92 -4.14 10.60
C VAL A 444 -8.32 -3.41 11.80
N ARG A 445 -6.98 -3.30 11.87
CA ARG A 445 -6.29 -2.57 12.94
C ARG A 445 -6.70 -1.10 13.00
N LEU A 446 -6.82 -0.41 11.86
CA LEU A 446 -7.32 0.96 11.80
C LEU A 446 -8.68 1.09 12.48
N THR A 447 -9.61 0.17 12.17
CA THR A 447 -10.96 0.19 12.74
C THR A 447 -10.95 -0.09 14.24
N GLN A 448 -10.17 -1.08 14.70
CA GLN A 448 -10.03 -1.38 16.14
C GLN A 448 -9.43 -0.22 16.95
N LYS A 449 -8.58 0.60 16.32
CA LYS A 449 -8.01 1.82 16.94
C LYS A 449 -8.89 3.06 16.76
N GLY A 450 -10.12 2.91 16.26
CA GLY A 450 -11.11 3.99 16.13
C GLY A 450 -10.95 4.88 14.89
N TYR A 451 -10.08 4.51 13.95
CA TYR A 451 -9.93 5.20 12.67
C TYR A 451 -10.90 4.65 11.63
N ARG A 452 -11.12 5.44 10.57
CA ARG A 452 -11.97 5.07 9.43
C ARG A 452 -11.15 4.92 8.16
N VAL A 453 -11.66 4.07 7.28
CA VAL A 453 -11.22 3.94 5.89
C VAL A 453 -12.34 4.49 5.01
N GLY A 454 -12.01 5.45 4.16
CA GLY A 454 -12.93 5.96 3.15
C GLY A 454 -12.65 5.39 1.77
N VAL A 455 -13.61 5.48 0.85
CA VAL A 455 -13.45 5.08 -0.56
C VAL A 455 -13.48 6.32 -1.45
N VAL A 456 -12.79 6.33 -2.60
CA VAL A 456 -12.88 7.43 -3.58
C VAL A 456 -13.17 6.92 -5.00
N ASN A 457 -13.86 7.74 -5.81
CA ASN A 457 -14.14 7.48 -7.23
C ASN A 457 -12.94 7.75 -8.14
N SER A 458 -11.83 7.06 -7.86
CA SER A 458 -10.71 6.94 -8.80
C SER A 458 -10.32 5.46 -8.93
N THR A 459 -9.87 5.08 -10.11
CA THR A 459 -9.43 3.70 -10.42
C THR A 459 -7.92 3.64 -10.62
N THR A 460 -7.29 2.63 -10.04
CA THR A 460 -5.97 2.14 -10.46
C THR A 460 -6.16 0.88 -11.30
N PHE A 461 -5.53 0.84 -12.47
CA PHE A 461 -5.58 -0.31 -13.36
C PHE A 461 -4.34 -1.20 -13.20
N GLU A 462 -4.57 -2.49 -12.99
CA GLU A 462 -3.58 -3.54 -12.79
C GLU A 462 -3.54 -4.53 -13.97
N GLU A 463 -2.52 -5.40 -13.98
CA GLU A 463 -2.47 -6.58 -14.86
C GLU A 463 -3.24 -7.77 -14.24
N ALA A 464 -4.31 -8.21 -14.89
CA ALA A 464 -4.96 -9.47 -14.50
C ALA A 464 -4.11 -10.67 -14.91
N ASN A 465 -4.08 -11.68 -14.05
CA ASN A 465 -3.42 -12.95 -14.35
C ASN A 465 -4.04 -13.64 -15.57
N VAL A 466 -3.21 -13.93 -16.57
CA VAL A 466 -3.61 -14.66 -17.79
C VAL A 466 -3.46 -16.18 -17.67
N SER A 467 -2.83 -16.69 -16.60
CA SER A 467 -2.45 -18.10 -16.44
C SER A 467 -2.99 -18.70 -15.14
N ILE A 468 -3.67 -19.85 -15.22
CA ILE A 468 -4.30 -20.52 -14.07
C ILE A 468 -3.28 -20.90 -12.98
N PRO A 469 -2.11 -21.52 -13.28
CA PRO A 469 -1.11 -21.78 -12.24
C PRO A 469 -0.68 -20.53 -11.50
N ASN A 470 -0.38 -19.42 -12.21
CA ASN A 470 0.03 -18.16 -11.60
C ASN A 470 -1.10 -17.55 -10.74
N TRP A 471 -2.34 -17.65 -11.23
CA TRP A 471 -3.53 -17.26 -10.50
C TRP A 471 -3.74 -18.02 -9.20
N VAL A 472 -3.58 -19.35 -9.23
CA VAL A 472 -3.71 -20.17 -8.02
C VAL A 472 -2.67 -19.75 -6.98
N ARG A 473 -1.43 -19.40 -7.38
CA ARG A 473 -0.41 -18.83 -6.47
C ARG A 473 -0.88 -17.53 -5.82
N GLN A 474 -1.40 -16.61 -6.64
CA GLN A 474 -1.87 -15.31 -6.16
C GLN A 474 -3.05 -15.47 -5.19
N ARG A 475 -4.10 -16.19 -5.58
CA ARG A 475 -5.30 -16.34 -4.74
C ARG A 475 -5.07 -17.21 -3.51
N SER A 476 -4.18 -18.22 -3.57
CA SER A 476 -3.81 -18.96 -2.36
C SER A 476 -3.09 -18.08 -1.35
N ARG A 477 -2.24 -17.15 -1.81
CA ARG A 477 -1.60 -16.15 -0.93
C ARG A 477 -2.65 -15.26 -0.25
N TRP A 478 -3.61 -14.72 -1.00
CA TRP A 478 -4.64 -13.85 -0.44
C TRP A 478 -5.53 -14.56 0.58
N ILE A 479 -6.01 -15.77 0.25
CA ILE A 479 -6.85 -16.56 1.16
C ILE A 479 -6.05 -16.96 2.41
N LYS A 480 -4.76 -17.29 2.27
CA LYS A 480 -3.88 -17.59 3.42
C LYS A 480 -3.75 -16.37 4.32
N GLY A 481 -3.54 -15.18 3.74
CA GLY A 481 -3.47 -13.95 4.51
C GLY A 481 -4.79 -13.65 5.23
N TYR A 482 -5.95 -13.88 4.59
CA TYR A 482 -7.25 -13.78 5.27
C TYR A 482 -7.36 -14.75 6.45
N MET A 483 -6.85 -15.98 6.33
CA MET A 483 -6.77 -16.92 7.45
C MET A 483 -5.85 -16.39 8.57
N GLN A 484 -4.69 -15.82 8.23
CA GLN A 484 -3.79 -15.20 9.22
C GLN A 484 -4.47 -14.03 9.94
N THR A 485 -5.04 -13.08 9.19
CA THR A 485 -5.77 -11.93 9.72
C THR A 485 -6.93 -12.38 10.61
N TYR A 486 -7.70 -13.38 10.18
CA TYR A 486 -8.77 -13.96 11.00
C TYR A 486 -8.23 -14.51 12.32
N LEU A 487 -7.17 -15.31 12.29
CA LEU A 487 -6.55 -15.88 13.48
C LEU A 487 -5.98 -14.80 14.42
N VAL A 488 -5.31 -13.77 13.89
CA VAL A 488 -4.75 -12.67 14.69
C VAL A 488 -5.86 -11.94 15.47
N HIS A 489 -6.92 -11.52 14.78
CA HIS A 489 -7.97 -10.69 15.37
C HIS A 489 -8.98 -11.50 16.20
N MET A 490 -9.06 -12.82 16.01
CA MET A 490 -9.89 -13.73 16.82
C MET A 490 -9.14 -14.37 18.00
N ARG A 491 -7.94 -13.87 18.36
CA ARG A 491 -7.28 -14.24 19.62
C ARG A 491 -8.08 -13.77 20.83
N ASP A 492 -8.69 -12.60 20.73
CA ASP A 492 -9.60 -12.03 21.71
C ASP A 492 -10.87 -11.53 21.00
N PRO A 493 -11.86 -12.41 20.79
CA PRO A 493 -13.09 -12.03 20.09
C PRO A 493 -13.93 -11.01 20.86
N ILE A 494 -13.78 -10.94 22.20
CA ILE A 494 -14.48 -9.95 23.02
C ILE A 494 -13.89 -8.57 22.79
N HIS A 495 -12.56 -8.46 22.75
CA HIS A 495 -11.89 -7.22 22.38
C HIS A 495 -12.24 -6.77 20.97
N LEU A 496 -12.25 -7.69 19.99
CA LEU A 496 -12.68 -7.37 18.63
C LEU A 496 -14.11 -6.82 18.63
N TYR A 497 -15.07 -7.53 19.24
CA TYR A 497 -16.46 -7.09 19.32
C TYR A 497 -16.62 -5.70 19.96
N LYS A 498 -15.89 -5.43 21.05
CA LYS A 498 -15.95 -4.13 21.75
C LYS A 498 -15.31 -3.00 20.94
N SER A 499 -14.24 -3.27 20.20
CA SER A 499 -13.49 -2.26 19.47
C SER A 499 -14.14 -1.88 18.13
N VAL A 500 -14.72 -2.85 17.41
CA VAL A 500 -15.37 -2.58 16.10
C VAL A 500 -16.90 -2.54 16.15
N GLY A 501 -17.49 -2.89 17.29
CA GLY A 501 -18.95 -2.98 17.48
C GLY A 501 -19.58 -4.20 16.79
N ALA A 502 -20.89 -4.39 17.01
CA ALA A 502 -21.61 -5.57 16.50
C ALA A 502 -21.61 -5.65 14.96
N GLY A 503 -21.87 -4.54 14.28
CA GLY A 503 -21.86 -4.46 12.82
C GLY A 503 -20.48 -4.77 12.25
N GLY A 504 -19.42 -4.19 12.83
CA GLY A 504 -18.05 -4.47 12.43
C GLY A 504 -17.63 -5.91 12.71
N PHE A 505 -18.04 -6.49 13.84
CA PHE A 505 -17.69 -7.86 14.23
C PHE A 505 -18.32 -8.86 13.27
N TRP A 506 -19.63 -8.79 13.05
CA TRP A 506 -20.31 -9.70 12.13
C TRP A 506 -19.91 -9.46 10.69
N GLY A 507 -19.67 -8.20 10.31
CA GLY A 507 -19.07 -7.86 9.03
C GLY A 507 -17.72 -8.53 8.82
N PHE A 508 -16.84 -8.50 9.83
CA PHE A 508 -15.56 -9.23 9.81
C PHE A 508 -15.74 -10.75 9.69
N GLN A 509 -16.66 -11.34 10.47
CA GLN A 509 -16.95 -12.78 10.42
C GLN A 509 -17.38 -13.25 9.03
N PHE A 510 -18.32 -12.55 8.41
CA PHE A 510 -18.88 -12.97 7.12
C PHE A 510 -18.08 -12.46 5.92
N PHE A 511 -17.35 -11.35 6.04
CA PHE A 511 -16.55 -10.83 4.93
C PHE A 511 -15.20 -11.56 4.83
N ILE A 512 -14.33 -11.43 5.84
CA ILE A 512 -13.01 -12.08 5.86
C ILE A 512 -13.18 -13.57 6.15
N GLY A 513 -13.83 -13.90 7.27
CA GLY A 513 -14.07 -15.29 7.66
C GLY A 513 -14.93 -16.05 6.65
N GLY A 514 -15.96 -15.38 6.11
CA GLY A 514 -16.85 -16.00 5.14
C GLY A 514 -16.17 -16.31 3.81
N THR A 515 -15.26 -15.45 3.34
CA THR A 515 -14.51 -15.70 2.10
C THR A 515 -13.59 -16.91 2.22
N MET A 516 -12.82 -17.04 3.32
CA MET A 516 -11.94 -18.19 3.52
C MET A 516 -12.72 -19.50 3.75
N LEU A 517 -13.78 -19.47 4.56
CA LEU A 517 -14.56 -20.66 4.89
C LEU A 517 -15.39 -21.15 3.70
N SER A 518 -16.00 -20.24 2.92
CA SER A 518 -16.75 -20.63 1.72
C SER A 518 -15.86 -21.35 0.71
N GLY A 519 -14.61 -20.90 0.52
CA GLY A 519 -13.66 -21.57 -0.36
C GLY A 519 -13.39 -23.04 0.02
N LEU A 520 -13.34 -23.34 1.32
CA LEU A 520 -13.13 -24.70 1.84
C LEU A 520 -14.42 -25.53 1.81
N LEU A 521 -15.56 -24.93 2.12
CA LEU A 521 -16.83 -25.65 2.29
C LEU A 521 -17.54 -25.92 0.95
N ASN A 522 -17.44 -25.02 -0.03
CA ASN A 522 -18.19 -25.13 -1.28
C ASN A 522 -18.03 -26.48 -2.01
N PRO A 523 -16.82 -27.05 -2.18
CA PRO A 523 -16.65 -28.33 -2.89
C PRO A 523 -17.32 -29.50 -2.16
N ILE A 524 -17.32 -29.46 -0.82
CA ILE A 524 -17.99 -30.48 0.00
C ILE A 524 -19.50 -30.41 -0.26
N PHE A 525 -20.09 -29.22 -0.20
CA PHE A 525 -21.52 -29.02 -0.45
C PHE A 525 -21.95 -29.34 -1.87
N TRP A 526 -21.18 -28.90 -2.86
CA TRP A 526 -21.46 -29.25 -4.25
C TRP A 526 -21.32 -30.75 -4.49
N GLY A 527 -20.35 -31.41 -3.86
CA GLY A 527 -20.22 -32.87 -3.90
C GLY A 527 -21.44 -33.58 -3.30
N PHE A 528 -21.91 -33.14 -2.13
CA PHE A 528 -23.14 -33.67 -1.52
C PHE A 528 -24.38 -33.42 -2.39
N TYR A 529 -24.49 -32.24 -3.00
CA TYR A 529 -25.59 -31.93 -3.91
C TYR A 529 -25.56 -32.78 -5.19
N LEU A 530 -24.38 -33.00 -5.77
CA LEU A 530 -24.22 -33.88 -6.92
C LEU A 530 -24.59 -35.33 -6.56
N LEU A 531 -24.17 -35.82 -5.39
CA LEU A 531 -24.56 -37.13 -4.89
C LEU A 531 -26.07 -37.22 -4.65
N TRP A 532 -26.67 -36.15 -4.12
CA TRP A 532 -28.11 -36.02 -3.94
C TRP A 532 -28.87 -36.15 -5.28
N LEU A 533 -28.41 -35.47 -6.33
CA LEU A 533 -28.96 -35.58 -7.68
C LEU A 533 -28.79 -36.99 -8.27
N LEU A 534 -27.60 -37.57 -8.16
CA LEU A 534 -27.27 -38.86 -8.77
C LEU A 534 -28.00 -40.05 -8.13
N LEU A 535 -28.29 -39.96 -6.83
CA LEU A 535 -28.98 -41.01 -6.07
C LEU A 535 -30.49 -40.79 -5.93
N GLY A 536 -31.09 -39.92 -6.75
CA GLY A 536 -32.55 -39.76 -6.84
C GLY A 536 -33.20 -38.92 -5.74
N GLY A 537 -32.43 -38.11 -5.01
CA GLY A 537 -32.92 -37.03 -4.15
C GLY A 537 -33.59 -37.42 -2.82
N THR A 538 -34.08 -38.64 -2.65
CA THR A 538 -34.86 -39.03 -1.46
C THR A 538 -34.05 -39.73 -0.37
N TRP A 539 -32.81 -40.12 -0.64
CA TRP A 539 -31.97 -40.85 0.32
C TRP A 539 -31.51 -39.99 1.52
N LEU A 540 -31.60 -38.66 1.41
CA LEU A 540 -31.34 -37.73 2.51
C LEU A 540 -32.55 -37.48 3.40
N ASP A 541 -33.77 -37.74 2.93
CA ASP A 541 -35.02 -37.46 3.66
C ASP A 541 -35.10 -38.18 5.01
N PRO A 542 -34.62 -39.44 5.17
CA PRO A 542 -34.58 -40.10 6.47
C PRO A 542 -33.53 -39.53 7.43
N LEU A 543 -32.52 -38.81 6.92
CA LEU A 543 -31.36 -38.37 7.68
C LEU A 543 -31.49 -36.92 8.17
N PHE A 544 -32.18 -36.07 7.41
CA PHE A 544 -32.27 -34.64 7.69
C PHE A 544 -33.73 -34.15 7.74
N PRO A 545 -34.08 -33.27 8.68
CA PRO A 545 -35.40 -32.65 8.71
C PRO A 545 -35.71 -31.91 7.41
N THR A 546 -36.94 -32.03 6.91
CA THR A 546 -37.37 -31.42 5.63
C THR A 546 -37.11 -29.92 5.57
N ALA A 547 -37.35 -29.19 6.66
CA ALA A 547 -37.08 -27.75 6.74
C ALA A 547 -35.61 -27.41 6.53
N LEU A 548 -34.69 -28.25 7.03
CA LEU A 548 -33.25 -28.06 6.87
C LEU A 548 -32.82 -28.34 5.43
N LEU A 549 -33.38 -29.37 4.78
CA LEU A 549 -33.13 -29.64 3.37
C LEU A 549 -33.57 -28.47 2.48
N TYR A 550 -34.75 -27.89 2.74
CA TYR A 550 -35.21 -26.70 2.01
C TYR A 550 -34.35 -25.46 2.26
N LEU A 551 -33.89 -25.25 3.50
CA LEU A 551 -32.97 -24.15 3.81
C LEU A 551 -31.64 -24.30 3.07
N SER A 552 -31.07 -25.50 3.05
CA SER A 552 -29.83 -25.78 2.33
C SER A 552 -30.00 -25.68 0.82
N LEU A 553 -31.13 -26.12 0.27
CA LEU A 553 -31.47 -25.92 -1.14
C LEU A 553 -31.66 -24.44 -1.47
N PHE A 554 -32.31 -23.67 -0.59
CA PHE A 554 -32.44 -22.23 -0.75
C PHE A 554 -31.08 -21.53 -0.80
N ASN A 555 -30.18 -21.82 0.15
CA ASN A 555 -28.83 -21.27 0.14
C ASN A 555 -28.05 -21.64 -1.13
N LEU A 556 -28.21 -22.88 -1.61
CA LEU A 556 -27.59 -23.32 -2.85
C LEU A 556 -28.15 -22.55 -4.05
N LEU A 557 -29.47 -22.50 -4.24
CA LEU A 557 -30.07 -21.91 -5.43
C LEU A 557 -30.10 -20.38 -5.37
N ALA A 558 -30.68 -19.80 -4.32
CA ALA A 558 -30.80 -18.36 -4.17
C ALA A 558 -29.45 -17.69 -3.95
N GLY A 559 -28.57 -18.30 -3.15
CA GLY A 559 -27.22 -17.79 -2.91
C GLY A 559 -26.38 -17.74 -4.19
N ASN A 560 -26.17 -18.89 -4.84
CA ASN A 560 -25.37 -18.95 -6.07
C ASN A 560 -26.05 -18.18 -7.23
N GLY A 561 -27.37 -18.25 -7.33
CA GLY A 561 -28.16 -17.51 -8.33
C GLY A 561 -28.00 -16.00 -8.20
N LEU A 562 -28.11 -15.46 -6.97
CA LEU A 562 -27.91 -14.04 -6.73
C LEU A 562 -26.46 -13.61 -7.03
N PHE A 563 -25.46 -14.36 -6.57
CA PHE A 563 -24.07 -13.99 -6.86
C PHE A 563 -23.76 -14.05 -8.36
N THR A 564 -24.31 -15.03 -9.08
CA THR A 564 -24.22 -15.09 -10.54
C THR A 564 -24.88 -13.87 -11.18
N TYR A 565 -26.09 -13.51 -10.74
CA TYR A 565 -26.79 -12.31 -11.21
C TYR A 565 -25.98 -11.03 -10.94
N ILE A 566 -25.43 -10.90 -9.74
CA ILE A 566 -24.60 -9.75 -9.37
C ILE A 566 -23.34 -9.69 -10.23
N SER A 567 -22.69 -10.82 -10.51
CA SER A 567 -21.55 -10.89 -11.44
C SER A 567 -21.90 -10.48 -12.87
N ILE A 568 -23.15 -10.69 -13.32
CA ILE A 568 -23.63 -10.23 -14.64
C ILE A 568 -23.79 -8.71 -14.67
N ILE A 569 -24.34 -8.11 -13.60
CA ILE A 569 -24.59 -6.65 -13.56
C ILE A 569 -23.35 -5.84 -13.19
N ALA A 570 -22.39 -6.41 -12.45
CA ALA A 570 -21.22 -5.70 -11.95
C ALA A 570 -20.46 -4.89 -13.03
N PRO A 571 -20.12 -5.46 -14.21
CA PRO A 571 -19.39 -4.73 -15.24
C PRO A 571 -20.23 -3.63 -15.92
N VAL A 572 -21.57 -3.70 -15.86
CA VAL A 572 -22.46 -2.71 -16.47
C VAL A 572 -22.29 -1.33 -15.85
N LYS A 573 -21.95 -1.27 -14.55
CA LYS A 573 -21.68 -0.01 -13.84
C LYS A 573 -20.53 0.79 -14.46
N ARG A 574 -19.56 0.10 -15.08
CA ARG A 574 -18.44 0.69 -15.82
C ARG A 574 -18.70 0.82 -17.33
N GLY A 575 -19.91 0.49 -17.79
CA GLY A 575 -20.24 0.45 -19.23
C GLY A 575 -19.69 -0.79 -19.96
N TRP A 576 -19.13 -1.78 -19.26
CA TRP A 576 -18.54 -2.99 -19.85
C TRP A 576 -19.58 -4.09 -20.08
N THR A 577 -20.65 -3.76 -20.80
CA THR A 577 -21.78 -4.67 -21.05
C THR A 577 -21.39 -5.94 -21.80
N ASN A 578 -20.30 -5.90 -22.58
CA ASN A 578 -19.73 -7.06 -23.26
C ASN A 578 -19.20 -8.15 -22.31
N LEU A 579 -18.89 -7.80 -21.05
CA LEU A 579 -18.44 -8.75 -20.03
C LEU A 579 -19.59 -9.44 -19.29
N ALA A 580 -20.80 -8.87 -19.33
CA ALA A 580 -21.95 -9.35 -18.56
C ALA A 580 -22.30 -10.84 -18.81
N PRO A 581 -22.33 -11.35 -20.07
CA PRO A 581 -22.65 -12.76 -20.32
C PRO A 581 -21.69 -13.75 -19.64
N TRP A 582 -20.43 -13.33 -19.43
CA TRP A 582 -19.43 -14.18 -18.78
C TRP A 582 -19.74 -14.43 -17.30
N GLY A 583 -20.56 -13.59 -16.67
CA GLY A 583 -21.04 -13.78 -15.30
C GLY A 583 -21.72 -15.13 -15.09
N LEU A 584 -22.34 -15.72 -16.12
CA LEU A 584 -22.93 -17.07 -16.07
C LEU A 584 -21.89 -18.18 -15.82
N THR A 585 -20.61 -17.93 -16.14
CA THR A 585 -19.52 -18.90 -15.98
C THR A 585 -18.77 -18.78 -14.65
N VAL A 586 -19.19 -17.87 -13.76
CA VAL A 586 -18.51 -17.56 -12.49
C VAL A 586 -18.43 -18.76 -11.54
N ILE A 587 -19.35 -19.72 -11.66
CA ILE A 587 -19.33 -20.97 -10.86
C ILE A 587 -18.02 -21.75 -11.10
N GLY A 588 -17.54 -21.79 -12.34
CA GLY A 588 -16.24 -22.41 -12.67
C GLY A 588 -15.07 -21.67 -12.03
N TYR A 589 -15.15 -20.35 -11.92
CA TYR A 589 -14.16 -19.54 -11.21
C TYR A 589 -14.18 -19.77 -9.69
N TRP A 590 -15.35 -19.98 -9.09
CA TRP A 590 -15.46 -20.34 -7.68
C TRP A 590 -14.87 -21.72 -7.38
N ALA A 591 -14.96 -22.69 -8.29
CA ALA A 591 -14.26 -23.97 -8.15
C ALA A 591 -12.73 -23.78 -8.09
N LEU A 592 -12.18 -22.90 -8.93
CA LEU A 592 -10.76 -22.53 -8.85
C LEU A 592 -10.43 -21.84 -7.50
N MET A 593 -11.31 -20.99 -6.99
CA MET A 593 -11.13 -20.34 -5.67
C MET A 593 -11.04 -21.37 -4.55
N SER A 594 -11.80 -22.46 -4.63
CA SER A 594 -11.70 -23.57 -3.70
C SER A 594 -10.36 -24.30 -3.77
N VAL A 595 -9.82 -24.54 -4.97
CA VAL A 595 -8.46 -25.10 -5.14
C VAL A 595 -7.42 -24.20 -4.46
N ALA A 596 -7.53 -22.88 -4.66
CA ALA A 596 -6.67 -21.91 -4.01
C ALA A 596 -6.83 -21.90 -2.48
N ALA A 597 -8.05 -22.07 -1.96
CA ALA A 597 -8.34 -22.11 -0.52
C ALA A 597 -7.71 -23.33 0.18
N TYR A 598 -7.81 -24.53 -0.42
CA TYR A 598 -7.16 -25.72 0.15
C TYR A 598 -5.63 -25.62 0.11
N LYS A 599 -5.07 -25.07 -0.99
CA LYS A 599 -3.64 -24.78 -1.06
C LYS A 599 -3.22 -23.77 0.01
N ALA A 600 -4.01 -22.71 0.22
CA ALA A 600 -3.79 -21.70 1.25
C ALA A 600 -3.75 -22.32 2.66
N LEU A 601 -4.71 -23.20 2.97
CA LEU A 601 -4.78 -23.91 4.25
C LEU A 601 -3.53 -24.79 4.47
N TRP A 602 -3.11 -25.55 3.45
CA TRP A 602 -1.89 -26.34 3.51
C TRP A 602 -0.65 -25.46 3.74
N GLN A 603 -0.55 -24.33 3.05
CA GLN A 603 0.55 -23.38 3.23
C GLN A 603 0.54 -22.70 4.59
N LEU A 604 -0.62 -22.37 5.14
CA LEU A 604 -0.73 -21.78 6.48
C LEU A 604 -0.09 -22.69 7.54
N VAL A 605 -0.27 -24.01 7.40
CA VAL A 605 0.30 -25.01 8.31
C VAL A 605 1.79 -25.25 8.05
N LYS A 606 2.23 -25.34 6.79
CA LYS A 606 3.61 -25.70 6.44
C LYS A 606 4.57 -24.53 6.35
N ASN A 607 4.13 -23.40 5.83
CA ASN A 607 4.94 -22.22 5.52
C ASN A 607 4.11 -20.91 5.62
N PRO A 608 3.67 -20.53 6.83
CA PRO A 608 2.73 -19.43 7.04
C PRO A 608 3.22 -18.10 6.45
N PHE A 609 4.50 -17.80 6.64
CA PHE A 609 5.14 -16.54 6.19
C PHE A 609 5.68 -16.58 4.77
N TYR A 610 5.49 -17.68 4.04
CA TYR A 610 6.00 -17.79 2.68
C TYR A 610 5.22 -16.89 1.72
N TRP A 611 5.92 -15.96 1.09
CA TRP A 611 5.37 -15.11 0.05
C TRP A 611 5.47 -15.79 -1.31
N GLU A 612 4.37 -16.39 -1.77
CA GLU A 612 4.32 -16.99 -3.10
C GLU A 612 4.11 -15.91 -4.15
N LYS A 613 5.23 -15.46 -4.75
CA LYS A 613 5.24 -14.34 -5.69
C LYS A 613 4.46 -14.68 -6.98
N THR A 614 3.71 -13.70 -7.47
CA THR A 614 3.05 -13.70 -8.78
C THR A 614 4.01 -13.13 -9.82
N GLN A 615 4.07 -13.76 -11.01
CA GLN A 615 4.78 -13.17 -12.15
C GLN A 615 3.88 -12.18 -12.89
N HIS A 616 4.36 -10.97 -13.11
CA HIS A 616 3.72 -9.94 -13.94
C HIS A 616 4.40 -9.87 -15.33
N GLY A 617 3.85 -9.09 -16.26
CA GLY A 617 4.38 -8.95 -17.62
C GLY A 617 4.06 -10.12 -18.55
N LEU A 618 3.10 -10.98 -18.19
CA LEU A 618 2.70 -12.13 -19.00
C LEU A 618 1.69 -11.73 -20.09
N SER A 619 0.89 -10.69 -19.83
CA SER A 619 -0.12 -10.17 -20.75
C SER A 619 0.51 -9.63 -22.04
N GLN A 620 -0.16 -9.88 -23.17
CA GLN A 620 0.18 -9.24 -24.44
C GLN A 620 -0.02 -7.73 -24.37
N THR A 621 -0.98 -7.26 -23.56
CA THR A 621 -1.24 -5.83 -23.37
C THR A 621 -0.05 -5.17 -22.68
N THR A 622 0.50 -5.79 -21.62
CA THR A 622 1.68 -5.27 -20.93
C THR A 622 2.87 -5.16 -21.89
N LYS A 623 3.12 -6.18 -22.72
CA LYS A 623 4.21 -6.14 -23.72
C LYS A 623 4.08 -4.96 -24.69
N GLN A 624 2.86 -4.66 -25.14
CA GLN A 624 2.60 -3.52 -26.01
C GLN A 624 2.83 -2.19 -25.29
N GLU A 625 2.39 -2.07 -24.04
CA GLU A 625 2.62 -0.86 -23.23
C GLU A 625 4.11 -0.65 -22.92
N VAL A 626 4.88 -1.72 -22.65
CA VAL A 626 6.34 -1.62 -22.46
C VAL A 626 6.99 -1.07 -23.74
N ALA A 627 6.62 -1.61 -24.90
CA ALA A 627 7.16 -1.16 -26.18
C ALA A 627 6.84 0.33 -26.45
N LYS A 628 5.62 0.78 -26.15
CA LYS A 628 5.23 2.19 -26.26
C LYS A 628 6.01 3.09 -25.29
N ALA A 629 6.17 2.65 -24.04
CA ALA A 629 6.89 3.39 -23.01
C ALA A 629 8.36 3.60 -23.41
N LEU A 630 9.03 2.53 -23.84
CA LEU A 630 10.43 2.60 -24.31
C LEU A 630 10.59 3.52 -25.53
N ALA A 631 9.67 3.43 -26.50
CA ALA A 631 9.67 4.30 -27.67
C ALA A 631 9.54 5.79 -27.28
N SER A 632 8.68 6.11 -26.30
CA SER A 632 8.52 7.48 -25.80
C SER A 632 9.75 8.03 -25.07
N MET A 633 10.59 7.15 -24.54
CA MET A 633 11.81 7.51 -23.80
C MET A 633 13.05 7.62 -24.69
N GLY A 634 12.90 7.51 -26.02
CA GLY A 634 14.04 7.58 -26.96
C GLY A 634 14.99 6.38 -26.86
N GLN A 635 14.57 5.30 -26.19
CA GLN A 635 15.30 4.05 -26.07
C GLN A 635 14.61 3.02 -26.99
N SER A 636 14.93 3.01 -28.29
CA SER A 636 14.59 1.86 -29.12
C SER A 636 15.59 0.75 -28.83
N SER A 637 15.04 -0.44 -28.52
CA SER A 637 15.74 -1.73 -28.34
C SER A 637 16.86 -1.98 -29.34
#